data_AF-A0A7S0DJM7-F1
#
_entry.id   AF-A0A7S0DJM7-F1
#
_cell.length_a   1.000
_cell.length_b   1.000
_cell.length_c   1.000
_cell.angle_alpha   90.00
_cell.angle_beta   90.00
_cell.angle_gamma   90.00
#
_symmetry.space_group_name_H-M   'P 1'
#
loop_
_entity.id
_entity.type
_entity.pdbx_description
1 polymer ?
#
loop_
_entity_poly.entity_id
_entity_poly.type
_entity_poly.pdbx_seq_one_letter_code
_entity_poly.pdbx_strand_id
1 'polypeptide(L)'
;ERAISGVASTAPMAAASFTATLRRQLTEHGASMDVAWERMRRQETLKRRESDRLAEKEAKAMTWKAFSADASEETKRAIRPLFLSFLKIVRDLLGEEGSSPNDVASGARVLYKTLNLKSAVKYKREVIRKYLSEISAAQFNEAETLAKQLKSWKSTQNSSIGTDRKAGKKWLGSEFGEGMKVNPPTRNLPKAAFSEYLDQPTGSAPVVADRKADSKQKQEETLSGRAHLKKPPEYDYDWLLKECEKYATFTEYGEPIITEEQLTDSSLAILRSKTSSDGIQNQMLELFGYESFDLIAKLIKNRTAIVARAIKGRKKMAIPIEAGAGAPAKGVAYGCGVSIQTDLEKRRNRIARKKERRNRKDGYQRTGPTALELKQEAKRKELGELRENLRAQDGFVAGMSKLPKGAIQTSSKGVTEVYIPPKIQDPTKEIKRVPITSLPDYAQTAFAGIKSLNQIQSRCFETAFNSNENMLICAPTGAGKTNVALLTVLHEIGLHIVNGELQKDQFKIVFVAPMKALAQEVVRKFSKRLNPLGLEIKELTGDMQLTKREIQETQVLVTTPEKWDVITRKSGEGSLMEQVKLLLFDEVHLLHEDRGPVIEILVARTLRKVEASQQMCRIVGISATLPNYADVAIFLRVNPLSGLFYFGNEFRPVPLHQTYIGVKDTNAIRRKNRMNEIAYEKLAKSLKEGNQVMVFVHSRKETQTLAEAFYDMFTDNDEMYLIDPDTSQKGYDTAARKVNRSRNEKLRKLFPLGLGFHHAGMVRSDRAVVEEAFAKGFIKVLTCTATLAWGVNLPAHTVIIKGTTLYIPEKGGFVQLGMLDVMQIFGRAGRPQYDKTGETFLITESDQLLRYLALLNHQMSIESQFIKALPDHLNAEIILGTVTNMKEAIEWLGYTYLYIRMLRNPMGYGIGYKERERDELLYTQRKSLVKNAAQALTEAKMASFDEKSGNFFSTNMGRVASHFYIHHESVQTYNELLKPYLTDEQLLVVLAHSREFSNIKIRDDELRDVEKLASKACPMKIKGGLNDDKAKVNVLLQAYISNYLITSSTLGSDSYYISQSAGRICRALFNMVLKKRQPYLAGRLLSFCKMIEKRVWHDQHPLRQFPLPYHVISKLEKHHLSIDELAGMDAKEIGQA
;
A
#
# COMPACT_ATOMS: atom_id res chain seq x y z
N GLU A 1 -51.60 17.32 33.60
CA GLU A 1 -50.70 18.19 34.39
C GLU A 1 -50.01 19.14 33.41
N ARG A 2 -50.10 20.47 33.42
CA ARG A 2 -50.65 21.45 34.37
C ARG A 2 -51.39 22.56 33.59
N ALA A 3 -52.69 22.65 33.80
CA ALA A 3 -53.45 23.88 34.00
C ALA A 3 -54.72 23.43 34.75
N ILE A 4 -54.66 23.49 36.08
CA ILE A 4 -55.75 23.09 36.97
C ILE A 4 -56.23 24.34 37.70
N SER A 5 -57.50 24.68 37.52
CA SER A 5 -58.40 25.27 38.51
C SER A 5 -59.80 25.31 37.87
N GLY A 6 -60.90 24.79 38.38
CA GLY A 6 -61.23 24.11 39.63
C GLY A 6 -62.77 24.11 39.71
N VAL A 7 -63.34 22.92 39.92
CA VAL A 7 -64.62 22.62 40.61
C VAL A 7 -65.98 22.97 39.95
N ALA A 8 -66.63 21.89 39.48
CA ALA A 8 -68.03 21.44 39.63
C ALA A 8 -69.22 22.42 39.54
N SER A 9 -70.23 22.10 38.71
CA SER A 9 -71.41 21.31 39.15
C SER A 9 -72.48 21.14 38.03
N THR A 10 -73.21 20.02 38.11
CA THR A 10 -74.62 19.79 37.68
C THR A 10 -75.01 19.86 36.18
N ALA A 11 -75.20 18.67 35.59
CA ALA A 11 -76.28 18.38 34.63
C ALA A 11 -77.58 18.05 35.43
N PRO A 12 -78.82 17.94 34.86
CA PRO A 12 -79.07 17.49 33.48
C PRO A 12 -80.40 17.92 32.76
N MET A 13 -80.52 17.37 31.54
CA MET A 13 -81.75 16.91 30.85
C MET A 13 -82.67 17.90 30.12
N ALA A 14 -82.45 18.04 28.80
CA ALA A 14 -83.51 17.97 27.76
C ALA A 14 -82.89 18.00 26.33
N ALA A 15 -82.24 16.92 25.87
CA ALA A 15 -81.75 16.81 24.48
C ALA A 15 -81.53 15.36 23.99
N ALA A 16 -82.38 14.41 24.40
CA ALA A 16 -82.15 12.99 24.11
C ALA A 16 -83.05 12.37 23.03
N SER A 17 -84.07 13.05 22.51
CA SER A 17 -85.04 12.40 21.61
C SER A 17 -84.81 12.68 20.11
N PHE A 18 -84.25 13.83 19.73
CA PHE A 18 -84.11 14.19 18.30
C PHE A 18 -82.80 13.70 17.64
N THR A 19 -81.78 13.39 18.43
CA THR A 19 -80.46 12.93 17.97
C THR A 19 -80.37 11.42 17.75
N ALA A 20 -81.35 10.63 18.20
CA ALA A 20 -81.28 9.17 18.08
C ALA A 20 -81.62 8.66 16.67
N THR A 21 -82.55 9.33 15.97
CA THR A 21 -83.04 8.87 14.66
C THR A 21 -82.10 9.25 13.52
N LEU A 22 -81.47 10.43 13.56
CA LEU A 22 -80.49 10.86 12.56
C LEU A 22 -79.15 10.11 12.69
N ARG A 23 -78.77 9.74 13.92
CA ARG A 23 -77.51 9.02 14.19
C ARG A 23 -77.57 7.57 13.72
N ARG A 24 -78.76 6.94 13.74
CA ARG A 24 -78.94 5.55 13.30
C ARG A 24 -78.82 5.39 11.78
N GLN A 25 -79.29 6.37 10.99
CA GLN A 25 -79.13 6.35 9.52
C GLN A 25 -77.72 6.73 9.05
N LEU A 26 -76.97 7.55 9.80
CA LEU A 26 -75.59 7.91 9.45
C LEU A 26 -74.55 6.85 9.88
N THR A 27 -74.83 6.05 10.91
CA THR A 27 -73.89 5.01 11.39
C THR A 27 -73.83 3.76 10.51
N GLU A 28 -74.91 3.41 9.80
CA GLU A 28 -74.92 2.18 8.98
C GLU A 28 -74.18 2.34 7.64
N HIS A 29 -74.11 3.55 7.06
CA HIS A 29 -73.34 3.81 5.84
C HIS A 29 -71.90 4.30 6.08
N GLY A 30 -71.65 5.05 7.16
CA GLY A 30 -70.30 5.54 7.50
C GLY A 30 -69.35 4.46 8.02
N ALA A 31 -69.84 3.54 8.85
CA ALA A 31 -69.01 2.48 9.43
C ALA A 31 -68.54 1.45 8.39
N SER A 32 -69.28 1.25 7.30
CA SER A 32 -68.88 0.35 6.21
C SER A 32 -67.76 0.95 5.35
N MET A 33 -67.79 2.26 5.09
CA MET A 33 -66.75 2.94 4.31
C MET A 33 -65.46 3.15 5.08
N ASP A 34 -65.49 3.51 6.37
CA ASP A 34 -64.27 3.71 7.17
C ASP A 34 -63.55 2.38 7.45
N VAL A 35 -64.31 1.30 7.70
CA VAL A 35 -63.72 -0.05 7.85
C VAL A 35 -63.18 -0.56 6.51
N ALA A 36 -63.82 -0.23 5.38
CA ALA A 36 -63.30 -0.54 4.04
C ALA A 36 -62.04 0.27 3.70
N TRP A 37 -61.98 1.56 4.09
CA TRP A 37 -60.83 2.43 3.91
C TRP A 37 -59.65 2.00 4.79
N GLU A 38 -59.88 1.67 6.06
CA GLU A 38 -58.85 1.11 6.94
C GLU A 38 -58.41 -0.29 6.50
N ARG A 39 -59.30 -1.13 5.98
CA ARG A 39 -58.92 -2.41 5.36
C ARG A 39 -58.10 -2.20 4.10
N MET A 40 -58.43 -1.24 3.24
CA MET A 40 -57.61 -0.90 2.07
C MET A 40 -56.24 -0.36 2.51
N ARG A 41 -56.18 0.55 3.48
CA ARG A 41 -54.92 1.10 4.00
C ARG A 41 -54.07 0.03 4.68
N ARG A 42 -54.69 -0.89 5.44
CA ARG A 42 -54.02 -2.07 6.02
C ARG A 42 -53.57 -3.06 4.94
N GLN A 43 -54.38 -3.34 3.92
CA GLN A 43 -53.97 -4.20 2.81
C GLN A 43 -52.86 -3.57 1.96
N GLU A 44 -52.86 -2.25 1.80
CA GLU A 44 -51.82 -1.54 1.05
C GLU A 44 -50.53 -1.40 1.85
N THR A 45 -50.61 -1.21 3.17
CA THR A 45 -49.44 -1.29 4.07
C THR A 45 -48.94 -2.72 4.26
N LEU A 46 -49.80 -3.74 4.23
CA LEU A 46 -49.42 -5.16 4.20
C LEU A 46 -48.80 -5.55 2.86
N LYS A 47 -49.34 -5.10 1.72
CA LYS A 47 -48.72 -5.27 0.39
C LYS A 47 -47.39 -4.55 0.28
N ARG A 48 -47.25 -3.35 0.87
CA ARG A 48 -45.96 -2.65 1.00
C ARG A 48 -44.98 -3.44 1.87
N ARG A 49 -45.42 -3.90 3.05
CA ARG A 49 -44.59 -4.72 3.97
C ARG A 49 -44.22 -6.09 3.40
N GLU A 50 -45.09 -6.74 2.64
CA GLU A 50 -44.81 -7.99 1.93
C GLU A 50 -43.90 -7.76 0.73
N SER A 51 -44.09 -6.68 -0.04
CA SER A 51 -43.16 -6.27 -1.10
C SER A 51 -41.77 -5.94 -0.56
N ASP A 52 -41.71 -5.30 0.61
CA ASP A 52 -40.47 -5.00 1.34
C ASP A 52 -39.83 -6.26 1.92
N ARG A 53 -40.61 -7.18 2.53
CA ARG A 53 -40.13 -8.48 3.04
C ARG A 53 -39.65 -9.40 1.91
N LEU A 54 -40.31 -9.39 0.76
CA LEU A 54 -39.91 -10.14 -0.44
C LEU A 54 -38.66 -9.52 -1.08
N ALA A 55 -38.51 -8.18 -1.03
CA ALA A 55 -37.28 -7.49 -1.42
C ALA A 55 -36.09 -7.82 -0.51
N GLU A 56 -36.37 -8.04 0.78
CA GLU A 56 -35.40 -8.33 1.84
C GLU A 56 -34.97 -9.81 1.86
N LYS A 57 -35.87 -10.76 1.55
CA LYS A 57 -35.57 -12.21 1.48
C LYS A 57 -34.77 -12.67 0.25
N GLU A 58 -34.73 -11.89 -0.84
CA GLU A 58 -34.03 -12.25 -2.09
C GLU A 58 -32.78 -11.37 -2.37
N ALA A 59 -32.00 -11.06 -1.35
CA ALA A 59 -30.83 -10.19 -1.50
C ALA A 59 -29.59 -10.92 -2.05
N LYS A 60 -29.48 -11.06 -3.39
CA LYS A 60 -28.20 -11.20 -4.09
C LYS A 60 -27.88 -9.88 -4.81
N ALA A 61 -26.65 -9.38 -4.67
CA ALA A 61 -26.20 -8.09 -5.18
C ALA A 61 -26.23 -7.99 -6.73
N MET A 62 -26.58 -6.82 -7.29
CA MET A 62 -26.55 -6.56 -8.74
C MET A 62 -25.12 -6.23 -9.22
N THR A 63 -24.23 -7.21 -9.15
CA THR A 63 -22.85 -7.10 -9.65
C THR A 63 -22.78 -7.48 -11.13
N TRP A 64 -21.78 -6.98 -11.87
CA TRP A 64 -21.57 -7.39 -13.27
C TRP A 64 -21.47 -8.91 -13.40
N LYS A 65 -20.69 -9.55 -12.53
CA LYS A 65 -20.52 -11.01 -12.49
C LYS A 65 -21.84 -11.76 -12.32
N ALA A 66 -22.75 -11.25 -11.49
CA ALA A 66 -24.07 -11.85 -11.29
C ALA A 66 -25.06 -11.50 -12.42
N PHE A 67 -24.91 -10.32 -13.04
CA PHE A 67 -25.78 -9.86 -14.12
C PHE A 67 -25.44 -10.54 -15.46
N SER A 68 -24.16 -10.84 -15.70
CA SER A 68 -23.64 -11.41 -16.94
C SER A 68 -23.31 -12.90 -16.85
N ALA A 69 -23.72 -13.59 -15.78
CA ALA A 69 -23.34 -14.98 -15.50
C ALA A 69 -23.73 -15.94 -16.63
N ASP A 70 -24.85 -15.67 -17.31
CA ASP A 70 -25.46 -16.55 -18.31
C ASP A 70 -25.20 -16.08 -19.76
N ALA A 71 -24.31 -15.11 -20.00
CA ALA A 71 -24.11 -14.47 -21.31
C ALA A 71 -22.84 -14.97 -22.05
N SER A 72 -22.87 -15.01 -23.39
CA SER A 72 -21.68 -15.25 -24.23
C SER A 72 -20.70 -14.06 -24.18
N GLU A 73 -19.42 -14.27 -24.47
CA GLU A 73 -18.38 -13.21 -24.42
C GLU A 73 -18.64 -12.04 -25.38
N GLU A 74 -19.20 -12.32 -26.56
CA GLU A 74 -19.62 -11.29 -27.52
C GLU A 74 -20.78 -10.45 -26.98
N THR A 75 -21.76 -11.11 -26.33
CA THR A 75 -22.91 -10.45 -25.70
C THR A 75 -22.48 -9.59 -24.49
N LYS A 76 -21.50 -10.08 -23.71
CA LYS A 76 -20.91 -9.32 -22.60
C LYS A 76 -20.26 -8.02 -23.10
N ARG A 77 -19.56 -8.04 -24.25
CA ARG A 77 -18.94 -6.83 -24.82
C ARG A 77 -19.98 -5.79 -25.25
N ALA A 78 -21.11 -6.20 -25.79
CA ALA A 78 -22.16 -5.27 -26.25
C ALA A 78 -22.92 -4.59 -25.09
N ILE A 79 -23.09 -5.27 -23.95
CA ILE A 79 -23.97 -4.80 -22.86
C ILE A 79 -23.20 -4.12 -21.74
N ARG A 80 -21.91 -4.45 -21.59
CA ARG A 80 -21.04 -3.84 -20.58
C ARG A 80 -21.09 -2.30 -20.62
N PRO A 81 -21.08 -1.61 -21.78
CA PRO A 81 -21.18 -0.14 -21.81
C PRO A 81 -22.51 0.39 -21.26
N LEU A 82 -23.63 -0.31 -21.51
CA LEU A 82 -24.96 0.07 -21.00
C LEU A 82 -25.03 -0.11 -19.48
N PHE A 83 -24.51 -1.24 -18.98
CA PHE A 83 -24.45 -1.50 -17.55
C PHE A 83 -23.55 -0.49 -16.82
N LEU A 84 -22.39 -0.16 -17.38
CA LEU A 84 -21.50 0.86 -16.83
C LEU A 84 -22.11 2.27 -16.86
N SER A 85 -22.90 2.60 -17.89
CA SER A 85 -23.67 3.85 -17.94
C SER A 85 -24.71 3.93 -16.84
N PHE A 86 -25.41 2.82 -16.59
CA PHE A 86 -26.37 2.74 -15.52
C PHE A 86 -25.71 2.89 -14.14
N LEU A 87 -24.57 2.23 -13.90
CA LEU A 87 -23.81 2.37 -12.66
C LEU A 87 -23.26 3.79 -12.44
N LYS A 88 -22.93 4.51 -13.52
CA LYS A 88 -22.50 5.91 -13.43
C LYS A 88 -23.61 6.79 -12.87
N ILE A 89 -24.84 6.67 -13.37
CA ILE A 89 -25.97 7.45 -12.83
C ILE A 89 -26.20 7.10 -11.35
N VAL A 90 -26.07 5.81 -10.99
CA VAL A 90 -26.13 5.39 -9.59
C VAL A 90 -25.05 6.09 -8.77
N ARG A 91 -23.80 6.19 -9.26
CA ARG A 91 -22.72 6.91 -8.56
C ARG A 91 -23.00 8.40 -8.42
N ASP A 92 -23.47 9.04 -9.49
CA ASP A 92 -23.79 10.46 -9.48
C ASP A 92 -24.87 10.74 -8.41
N LEU A 93 -25.82 9.81 -8.24
CA LEU A 93 -26.82 9.86 -7.18
C LEU A 93 -26.25 9.53 -5.79
N LEU A 94 -25.34 8.57 -5.68
CA LEU A 94 -24.73 8.14 -4.41
C LEU A 94 -23.71 9.16 -3.85
N GLY A 95 -23.16 10.00 -4.73
CA GLY A 95 -21.96 10.78 -4.45
C GLY A 95 -20.69 9.91 -4.51
N GLU A 96 -19.60 10.49 -5.02
CA GLU A 96 -18.35 9.77 -5.33
C GLU A 96 -17.62 9.13 -4.13
N GLU A 97 -17.94 9.48 -2.88
CA GLU A 97 -16.99 9.31 -1.78
C GLU A 97 -17.31 8.23 -0.74
N GLY A 98 -18.30 7.38 -0.97
CA GLY A 98 -18.59 6.27 -0.05
C GLY A 98 -19.17 5.03 -0.71
N SER A 99 -19.02 4.91 -2.02
CA SER A 99 -19.66 3.81 -2.74
C SER A 99 -18.67 2.66 -2.90
N SER A 100 -18.52 1.82 -1.87
CA SER A 100 -17.87 0.53 -2.07
C SER A 100 -18.56 -0.19 -3.25
N PRO A 101 -17.90 -1.14 -3.94
CA PRO A 101 -18.54 -1.90 -5.02
C PRO A 101 -19.88 -2.52 -4.60
N ASN A 102 -20.03 -2.85 -3.30
CA ASN A 102 -21.27 -3.35 -2.72
C ASN A 102 -22.35 -2.27 -2.61
N ASP A 103 -21.97 -1.03 -2.31
CA ASP A 103 -22.89 0.11 -2.18
C ASP A 103 -23.40 0.55 -3.55
N VAL A 104 -22.51 0.59 -4.56
CA VAL A 104 -22.89 0.80 -5.96
C VAL A 104 -23.83 -0.32 -6.43
N ALA A 105 -23.52 -1.58 -6.13
CA ALA A 105 -24.37 -2.71 -6.50
C ALA A 105 -25.73 -2.69 -5.79
N SER A 106 -25.78 -2.24 -4.53
CA SER A 106 -27.02 -2.09 -3.75
C SER A 106 -27.86 -0.93 -4.28
N GLY A 107 -27.25 0.24 -4.52
CA GLY A 107 -27.90 1.40 -5.13
C GLY A 107 -28.42 1.11 -6.53
N ALA A 108 -27.63 0.39 -7.34
CA ALA A 108 -28.03 -0.05 -8.68
C ALA A 108 -29.24 -0.99 -8.63
N ARG A 109 -29.29 -1.91 -7.66
CA ARG A 109 -30.45 -2.77 -7.44
C ARG A 109 -31.70 -1.96 -7.10
N VAL A 110 -31.59 -0.99 -6.20
CA VAL A 110 -32.70 -0.11 -5.81
C VAL A 110 -33.19 0.71 -7.00
N LEU A 111 -32.28 1.36 -7.72
CA LEU A 111 -32.62 2.17 -8.89
C LEU A 111 -33.29 1.31 -9.97
N TYR A 112 -32.68 0.17 -10.32
CA TYR A 112 -33.16 -0.71 -11.38
C TYR A 112 -34.53 -1.31 -11.05
N LYS A 113 -34.75 -1.71 -9.79
CA LYS A 113 -36.06 -2.22 -9.35
C LYS A 113 -37.12 -1.11 -9.39
N THR A 114 -36.79 0.08 -8.90
CA THR A 114 -37.72 1.21 -8.80
C THR A 114 -38.16 1.73 -10.17
N LEU A 115 -37.22 1.88 -11.10
CA LEU A 115 -37.51 2.33 -12.47
C LEU A 115 -38.41 1.34 -13.24
N ASN A 116 -38.29 0.05 -12.91
CA ASN A 116 -39.08 -1.02 -13.52
C ASN A 116 -40.47 -1.26 -12.88
N LEU A 117 -40.85 -0.50 -11.84
CA LEU A 117 -42.19 -0.57 -11.26
C LEU A 117 -43.26 -0.04 -12.23
N LYS A 118 -44.46 -0.62 -12.20
CA LYS A 118 -45.66 -0.09 -12.89
C LYS A 118 -46.35 0.98 -12.03
N SER A 119 -45.61 2.01 -11.63
CA SER A 119 -46.10 3.10 -10.77
C SER A 119 -45.89 4.47 -11.43
N ALA A 120 -46.62 5.49 -10.97
CA ALA A 120 -46.49 6.84 -11.49
C ALA A 120 -45.07 7.41 -11.30
N VAL A 121 -44.61 8.23 -12.24
CA VAL A 121 -43.26 8.84 -12.22
C VAL A 121 -43.00 9.60 -10.91
N LYS A 122 -44.01 10.30 -10.40
CA LYS A 122 -43.94 11.02 -9.11
C LYS A 122 -43.54 10.08 -7.96
N TYR A 123 -44.19 8.91 -7.87
CA TYR A 123 -43.89 7.90 -6.86
C TYR A 123 -42.49 7.29 -7.05
N LYS A 124 -42.09 7.00 -8.29
CA LYS A 124 -40.74 6.49 -8.58
C LYS A 124 -39.65 7.46 -8.14
N ARG A 125 -39.82 8.76 -8.42
CA ARG A 125 -38.88 9.81 -8.01
C ARG A 125 -38.83 9.98 -6.49
N GLU A 126 -39.97 9.88 -5.80
CA GLU A 126 -40.03 9.94 -4.34
C GLU A 126 -39.31 8.76 -3.68
N VAL A 127 -39.49 7.54 -4.22
CA VAL A 127 -38.74 6.35 -3.77
C VAL A 127 -37.25 6.52 -4.08
N ILE A 128 -36.87 6.98 -5.27
CA ILE A 128 -35.46 7.25 -5.60
C ILE A 128 -34.85 8.28 -4.64
N ARG A 129 -35.55 9.39 -4.37
CA ARG A 129 -35.12 10.41 -3.41
C ARG A 129 -34.92 9.83 -2.01
N LYS A 130 -35.82 8.95 -1.58
CA LYS A 130 -35.76 8.34 -0.25
C LYS A 130 -34.61 7.35 -0.08
N TYR A 131 -34.26 6.59 -1.13
CA TYR A 131 -33.28 5.51 -1.03
C TYR A 131 -31.93 5.81 -1.68
N LEU A 132 -31.82 6.83 -2.53
CA LEU A 132 -30.59 7.28 -3.18
C LEU A 132 -30.35 8.76 -2.87
N SER A 133 -30.86 9.66 -3.73
CA SER A 133 -30.78 11.12 -3.61
C SER A 133 -31.75 11.76 -4.62
N GLU A 134 -31.84 13.09 -4.63
CA GLU A 134 -32.61 13.80 -5.65
C GLU A 134 -32.07 13.51 -7.04
N ILE A 135 -32.96 13.06 -7.92
CA ILE A 135 -32.66 12.75 -9.31
C ILE A 135 -33.23 13.84 -10.22
N SER A 136 -32.37 14.45 -11.04
CA SER A 136 -32.84 15.43 -12.03
C SER A 136 -33.74 14.77 -13.06
N ALA A 137 -34.59 15.56 -13.73
CA ALA A 137 -35.49 15.03 -14.75
C ALA A 137 -34.74 14.37 -15.92
N ALA A 138 -33.60 14.95 -16.31
CA ALA A 138 -32.74 14.41 -17.36
C ALA A 138 -32.11 13.06 -16.94
N GLN A 139 -31.51 12.99 -15.75
CA GLN A 139 -30.92 11.75 -15.23
C GLN A 139 -31.96 10.64 -15.04
N PHE A 140 -33.19 10.99 -14.62
CA PHE A 140 -34.28 10.02 -14.48
C PHE A 140 -34.65 9.39 -15.83
N ASN A 141 -34.78 10.20 -16.88
CA ASN A 141 -35.13 9.73 -18.22
C ASN A 141 -34.02 8.85 -18.82
N GLU A 142 -32.76 9.26 -18.63
CA GLU A 142 -31.58 8.48 -19.05
C GLU A 142 -31.53 7.12 -18.32
N ALA A 143 -31.68 7.14 -16.99
CA ALA A 143 -31.69 5.93 -16.17
C ALA A 143 -32.83 4.99 -16.54
N GLU A 144 -34.03 5.53 -16.81
CA GLU A 144 -35.20 4.73 -17.21
C GLU A 144 -34.97 4.07 -18.58
N THR A 145 -34.35 4.79 -19.52
CA THR A 145 -34.01 4.27 -20.85
C THR A 145 -33.01 3.11 -20.74
N LEU A 146 -31.93 3.31 -19.98
CA LEU A 146 -30.92 2.27 -19.71
C LEU A 146 -31.51 1.07 -18.98
N ALA A 147 -32.38 1.29 -17.99
CA ALA A 147 -33.04 0.21 -17.25
C ALA A 147 -33.98 -0.63 -18.14
N LYS A 148 -34.69 0.00 -19.08
CA LYS A 148 -35.53 -0.68 -20.08
C LYS A 148 -34.69 -1.52 -21.05
N GLN A 149 -33.57 -1.00 -21.54
CA GLN A 149 -32.63 -1.72 -22.41
C GLN A 149 -32.04 -2.95 -21.69
N LEU A 150 -31.59 -2.78 -20.44
CA LEU A 150 -31.08 -3.87 -19.61
C LEU A 150 -32.16 -4.93 -19.31
N LYS A 151 -33.42 -4.52 -19.10
CA LYS A 151 -34.54 -5.43 -18.88
C LYS A 151 -34.93 -6.20 -20.14
N SER A 152 -35.01 -5.52 -21.28
CA SER A 152 -35.31 -6.12 -22.59
C SER A 152 -34.31 -7.23 -22.91
N TRP A 153 -33.01 -6.97 -22.72
CA TRP A 153 -31.99 -8.00 -22.89
C TRP A 153 -32.19 -9.23 -21.98
N LYS A 154 -32.45 -8.99 -20.69
CA LYS A 154 -32.62 -10.08 -19.72
C LYS A 154 -33.85 -10.94 -20.03
N SER A 155 -34.91 -10.35 -20.61
CA SER A 155 -36.05 -11.13 -21.13
C SER A 155 -35.70 -11.95 -22.37
N THR A 156 -34.87 -11.43 -23.29
CA THR A 156 -34.48 -12.14 -24.52
C THR A 156 -33.64 -13.39 -24.25
N GLN A 157 -32.78 -13.34 -23.22
CA GLN A 157 -32.00 -14.51 -22.75
C GLN A 157 -32.87 -15.56 -22.02
N ASN A 158 -33.87 -15.11 -21.26
CA ASN A 158 -34.82 -16.02 -20.62
C ASN A 158 -35.79 -16.67 -21.63
N SER A 159 -36.07 -16.02 -22.77
CA SER A 159 -36.86 -16.63 -23.86
C SER A 159 -36.08 -17.67 -24.66
N SER A 160 -34.74 -17.56 -24.77
CA SER A 160 -33.91 -18.61 -25.39
C SER A 160 -33.68 -19.85 -24.51
N ILE A 161 -34.04 -19.78 -23.21
CA ILE A 161 -34.04 -20.91 -22.26
C ILE A 161 -35.49 -21.40 -22.01
N GLY A 162 -36.47 -20.83 -22.73
CA GLY A 162 -37.90 -20.89 -22.45
C GLY A 162 -38.67 -22.02 -23.12
N THR A 163 -38.03 -23.09 -23.58
CA THR A 163 -38.72 -24.29 -24.09
C THR A 163 -38.24 -25.56 -23.40
N ASP A 164 -38.22 -25.60 -22.06
CA ASP A 164 -38.24 -26.89 -21.31
C ASP A 164 -38.47 -26.76 -19.78
N ARG A 165 -39.33 -25.83 -19.33
CA ARG A 165 -39.61 -25.64 -17.88
C ARG A 165 -41.09 -25.53 -17.52
N LYS A 166 -41.94 -26.32 -18.18
CA LYS A 166 -43.33 -26.57 -17.74
C LYS A 166 -43.69 -28.07 -17.75
N ALA A 167 -42.85 -28.89 -17.16
CA ALA A 167 -43.24 -30.18 -16.58
C ALA A 167 -42.18 -30.56 -15.54
N GLY A 168 -42.58 -30.76 -14.27
CA GLY A 168 -41.60 -31.10 -13.22
C GLY A 168 -41.93 -30.60 -11.81
N LYS A 169 -43.21 -30.62 -11.42
CA LYS A 169 -43.58 -30.76 -9.99
C LYS A 169 -44.38 -32.05 -9.86
N LYS A 170 -43.66 -33.16 -9.78
CA LYS A 170 -44.04 -34.43 -9.13
C LYS A 170 -43.08 -35.50 -9.65
N TRP A 171 -42.46 -36.19 -8.71
CA TRP A 171 -42.17 -37.62 -8.65
C TRP A 171 -40.76 -37.88 -8.11
N LEU A 172 -40.76 -38.21 -6.82
CA LEU A 172 -39.73 -38.96 -6.12
C LEU A 172 -39.89 -40.42 -6.56
N GLY A 173 -38.80 -41.07 -6.99
CA GLY A 173 -38.66 -42.52 -7.11
C GLY A 173 -39.06 -43.13 -8.46
N SER A 174 -38.05 -43.50 -9.26
CA SER A 174 -37.87 -44.85 -9.83
C SER A 174 -36.72 -44.87 -10.84
N GLU A 175 -35.70 -45.67 -10.48
CA GLU A 175 -34.88 -46.54 -11.33
C GLU A 175 -33.98 -46.02 -12.46
N PHE A 176 -32.95 -46.85 -12.62
CA PHE A 176 -31.67 -46.66 -13.28
C PHE A 176 -31.72 -47.35 -14.65
N GLY A 177 -31.35 -46.62 -15.71
CA GLY A 177 -31.09 -47.22 -17.02
C GLY A 177 -32.31 -47.52 -17.87
N GLU A 178 -32.96 -46.48 -18.42
CA GLU A 178 -33.73 -46.60 -19.66
C GLU A 178 -33.25 -45.54 -20.65
N GLY A 179 -32.75 -45.98 -21.81
CA GLY A 179 -32.42 -45.09 -22.93
C GLY A 179 -30.94 -45.04 -23.35
N MET A 180 -30.17 -46.12 -23.22
CA MET A 180 -28.93 -46.26 -23.99
C MET A 180 -29.26 -46.29 -25.50
N LYS A 181 -28.94 -45.21 -26.21
CA LYS A 181 -28.73 -45.23 -27.67
C LYS A 181 -27.26 -44.94 -27.95
N VAL A 182 -26.55 -46.00 -28.32
CA VAL A 182 -25.17 -45.98 -28.79
C VAL A 182 -25.19 -45.58 -30.27
N ASN A 183 -24.61 -44.43 -30.61
CA ASN A 183 -24.25 -44.10 -31.99
C ASN A 183 -22.71 -44.13 -32.12
N PRO A 184 -22.16 -44.74 -33.18
CA PRO A 184 -20.71 -44.95 -33.35
C PRO A 184 -19.97 -43.63 -33.66
N PRO A 185 -18.65 -43.55 -33.37
CA PRO A 185 -17.88 -42.33 -33.58
C PRO A 185 -17.64 -42.11 -35.09
N THR A 186 -18.27 -41.09 -35.67
CA THR A 186 -17.93 -40.61 -37.01
C THR A 186 -16.73 -39.68 -36.94
N ARG A 187 -15.71 -40.09 -37.68
CA ARG A 187 -14.42 -39.46 -37.89
C ARG A 187 -14.58 -38.27 -38.84
N ASN A 188 -14.42 -37.03 -38.36
CA ASN A 188 -14.30 -35.86 -39.22
C ASN A 188 -12.94 -35.17 -39.00
N LEU A 189 -12.12 -35.23 -40.06
CA LEU A 189 -10.92 -34.44 -40.29
C LEU A 189 -11.29 -32.97 -40.60
N PRO A 190 -10.41 -32.00 -40.30
CA PRO A 190 -10.68 -30.58 -40.57
C PRO A 190 -10.10 -30.13 -41.92
N LYS A 191 -10.93 -29.60 -42.82
CA LYS A 191 -10.56 -28.62 -43.87
C LYS A 191 -11.80 -27.76 -44.16
N ALA A 192 -11.79 -26.46 -43.83
CA ALA A 192 -11.18 -25.34 -44.56
C ALA A 192 -12.01 -24.92 -45.79
N ALA A 193 -12.48 -23.67 -45.79
CA ALA A 193 -12.36 -22.71 -46.89
C ALA A 193 -13.20 -21.46 -46.58
N PHE A 194 -12.57 -20.28 -46.61
CA PHE A 194 -12.82 -19.36 -47.71
C PHE A 194 -11.56 -18.54 -47.97
N SER A 195 -11.23 -18.46 -49.25
CA SER A 195 -10.10 -17.82 -49.92
C SER A 195 -10.69 -16.82 -50.91
N GLU A 196 -9.94 -15.76 -51.27
CA GLU A 196 -9.81 -15.16 -52.63
C GLU A 196 -9.08 -13.80 -52.53
N TYR A 197 -8.23 -13.29 -53.45
CA TYR A 197 -7.49 -13.77 -54.64
C TYR A 197 -6.57 -12.60 -55.13
N LEU A 198 -5.42 -12.91 -55.77
CA LEU A 198 -4.59 -12.20 -56.82
C LEU A 198 -4.05 -10.76 -56.58
N ASP A 199 -2.90 -10.28 -57.12
CA ASP A 199 -1.87 -10.76 -58.07
C ASP A 199 -0.57 -9.90 -57.98
N GLN A 200 0.57 -10.39 -58.49
CA GLN A 200 1.87 -9.70 -58.70
C GLN A 200 2.00 -9.14 -60.16
N PRO A 201 3.18 -8.88 -60.81
CA PRO A 201 4.46 -8.20 -60.49
C PRO A 201 4.94 -7.22 -61.61
N THR A 202 6.11 -6.58 -61.46
CA THR A 202 7.29 -6.54 -62.41
C THR A 202 8.30 -5.50 -61.88
N GLY A 203 9.64 -5.62 -61.92
CA GLY A 203 10.57 -6.64 -62.41
C GLY A 203 12.03 -6.22 -62.10
N SER A 204 12.96 -7.07 -62.54
CA SER A 204 14.41 -6.88 -62.74
C SER A 204 15.39 -6.83 -61.53
N ALA A 205 16.19 -7.89 -61.40
CA ALA A 205 17.65 -7.79 -61.18
C ALA A 205 18.33 -7.24 -62.47
N PRO A 206 19.65 -6.96 -62.60
CA PRO A 206 20.79 -7.27 -61.71
C PRO A 206 21.93 -6.18 -61.66
N VAL A 207 23.10 -6.59 -61.14
CA VAL A 207 24.49 -6.20 -61.52
C VAL A 207 25.25 -5.11 -60.72
N VAL A 208 26.55 -5.44 -60.52
CA VAL A 208 27.77 -4.63 -60.29
C VAL A 208 27.99 -4.23 -58.83
N ALA A 209 28.76 -4.99 -58.06
CA ALA A 209 30.23 -5.11 -58.07
C ALA A 209 30.97 -3.84 -57.61
N ASP A 210 31.87 -4.10 -56.68
CA ASP A 210 33.30 -3.78 -56.78
C ASP A 210 33.86 -2.83 -55.70
N ARG A 211 35.05 -3.29 -55.25
CA ARG A 211 36.15 -2.58 -54.58
C ARG A 211 35.95 -2.20 -53.11
N LYS A 212 36.69 -2.87 -52.22
CA LYS A 212 38.12 -2.62 -51.89
C LYS A 212 38.24 -1.25 -51.24
N ALA A 213 38.70 -1.25 -49.99
CA ALA A 213 40.06 -0.83 -49.64
C ALA A 213 40.19 0.70 -49.79
N ASP A 214 40.86 1.41 -48.91
CA ASP A 214 42.11 1.05 -48.31
C ASP A 214 42.42 2.18 -47.33
N SER A 215 43.56 1.98 -46.68
CA SER A 215 44.48 3.03 -46.26
C SER A 215 44.22 3.61 -44.87
N LYS A 216 44.98 3.14 -43.87
CA LYS A 216 46.42 3.46 -43.61
C LYS A 216 46.53 4.87 -43.04
N GLN A 217 47.33 5.17 -42.03
CA GLN A 217 48.59 4.60 -41.54
C GLN A 217 48.70 5.05 -40.06
N LYS A 218 49.07 4.15 -39.14
CA LYS A 218 50.43 3.98 -38.57
C LYS A 218 51.04 5.25 -37.96
N GLN A 219 51.32 5.20 -36.65
CA GLN A 219 52.66 5.06 -36.05
C GLN A 219 52.49 4.98 -34.51
N GLU A 220 52.99 3.92 -33.85
CA GLU A 220 54.28 3.88 -33.13
C GLU A 220 54.34 4.91 -31.99
N GLU A 221 54.69 4.63 -30.74
CA GLU A 221 55.32 3.48 -30.10
C GLU A 221 55.35 3.74 -28.58
N THR A 222 55.79 2.75 -27.81
CA THR A 222 56.44 2.83 -26.49
C THR A 222 55.66 2.71 -25.16
N LEU A 223 55.93 1.55 -24.53
CA LEU A 223 56.58 1.35 -23.22
C LEU A 223 55.78 1.23 -21.90
N SER A 224 56.01 0.06 -21.30
CA SER A 224 56.00 -0.29 -19.87
C SER A 224 54.64 -0.34 -19.19
N GLY A 225 54.35 -1.23 -18.23
CA GLY A 225 55.14 -2.19 -17.50
C GLY A 225 54.42 -2.49 -16.18
N ARG A 226 54.48 -3.76 -15.75
CA ARG A 226 54.16 -4.32 -14.41
C ARG A 226 52.70 -4.62 -14.02
N ALA A 227 52.41 -5.92 -14.18
CA ALA A 227 52.13 -6.90 -13.11
C ALA A 227 50.93 -6.69 -12.17
N HIS A 228 49.91 -7.54 -12.33
CA HIS A 228 49.17 -8.10 -11.19
C HIS A 228 48.76 -9.55 -11.45
N LEU A 229 49.11 -10.41 -10.49
CA LEU A 229 48.70 -11.80 -10.33
C LEU A 229 47.15 -11.93 -10.26
N LYS A 230 46.56 -12.81 -11.08
CA LYS A 230 45.26 -13.46 -10.82
C LYS A 230 45.25 -14.94 -11.24
N LYS A 231 44.62 -15.74 -10.38
CA LYS A 231 44.35 -17.20 -10.48
C LYS A 231 43.47 -17.57 -11.70
N PRO A 232 43.54 -18.81 -12.22
CA PRO A 232 42.75 -19.28 -13.38
C PRO A 232 41.33 -19.72 -12.98
N PRO A 233 40.36 -19.72 -13.92
CA PRO A 233 40.07 -20.94 -14.68
C PRO A 233 39.76 -20.63 -16.14
N GLU A 234 40.64 -20.98 -17.09
CA GLU A 234 40.40 -20.50 -18.47
C GLU A 234 39.73 -21.50 -19.41
N TYR A 235 40.05 -22.80 -19.45
CA TYR A 235 39.35 -23.74 -20.34
C TYR A 235 39.52 -25.19 -19.85
N ASP A 236 38.46 -25.81 -19.32
CA ASP A 236 38.42 -27.21 -18.86
C ASP A 236 37.22 -27.99 -19.45
N TYR A 237 37.06 -29.27 -19.08
CA TYR A 237 35.99 -30.13 -19.62
C TYR A 237 34.60 -29.60 -19.24
N ASP A 238 34.41 -29.15 -17.99
CA ASP A 238 33.14 -28.60 -17.51
C ASP A 238 32.79 -27.28 -18.22
N TRP A 239 33.79 -26.46 -18.55
CA TRP A 239 33.59 -25.28 -19.40
C TRP A 239 33.08 -25.68 -20.79
N LEU A 240 33.71 -26.67 -21.43
CA LEU A 240 33.31 -27.12 -22.76
C LEU A 240 31.91 -27.75 -22.75
N LEU A 241 31.58 -28.53 -21.71
CA LEU A 241 30.27 -29.13 -21.50
C LEU A 241 29.17 -28.06 -21.41
N LYS A 242 29.40 -27.00 -20.62
CA LYS A 242 28.46 -25.87 -20.49
C LYS A 242 28.31 -25.04 -21.76
N GLU A 243 29.36 -24.93 -22.57
CA GLU A 243 29.24 -24.26 -23.87
C GLU A 243 28.49 -25.13 -24.88
N CYS A 244 28.65 -26.46 -24.84
CA CYS A 244 27.91 -27.39 -25.70
C CYS A 244 26.43 -27.56 -25.31
N GLU A 245 26.10 -27.44 -24.02
CA GLU A 245 24.70 -27.45 -23.50
C GLU A 245 23.81 -26.44 -24.23
N LYS A 246 24.35 -25.26 -24.57
CA LYS A 246 23.61 -24.18 -25.25
C LYS A 246 23.17 -24.55 -26.67
N TYR A 247 23.76 -25.59 -27.26
CA TYR A 247 23.52 -26.03 -28.64
C TYR A 247 22.89 -27.43 -28.71
N ALA A 248 22.51 -28.02 -27.57
CA ALA A 248 21.78 -29.29 -27.55
C ALA A 248 20.36 -29.12 -28.09
N THR A 249 19.98 -29.95 -29.07
CA THR A 249 18.66 -29.91 -29.72
C THR A 249 17.70 -30.93 -29.10
N PHE A 250 16.45 -30.52 -28.89
CA PHE A 250 15.38 -31.33 -28.31
C PHE A 250 14.29 -31.63 -29.35
N THR A 251 13.70 -32.83 -29.28
CA THR A 251 12.50 -33.19 -30.05
C THR A 251 11.25 -32.44 -29.53
N GLU A 252 10.15 -32.43 -30.30
CA GLU A 252 8.84 -31.88 -29.88
C GLU A 252 8.30 -32.49 -28.56
N TYR A 253 8.80 -33.66 -28.17
CA TYR A 253 8.44 -34.35 -26.93
C TYR A 253 9.45 -34.14 -25.78
N GLY A 254 10.45 -33.29 -25.96
CA GLY A 254 11.40 -32.91 -24.92
C GLY A 254 12.54 -33.91 -24.68
N GLU A 255 12.73 -34.91 -25.55
CA GLU A 255 13.90 -35.80 -25.50
C GLU A 255 15.06 -35.22 -26.34
N PRO A 256 16.31 -35.19 -25.83
CA PRO A 256 17.45 -34.65 -26.57
C PRO A 256 17.85 -35.57 -27.73
N ILE A 257 17.99 -35.01 -28.94
CA ILE A 257 18.40 -35.75 -30.16
C ILE A 257 19.91 -36.08 -30.10
N ILE A 258 20.70 -35.16 -29.55
CA ILE A 258 22.11 -35.33 -29.23
C ILE A 258 22.32 -34.81 -27.82
N THR A 259 22.96 -35.59 -26.94
CA THR A 259 23.22 -35.15 -25.57
C THR A 259 24.40 -34.18 -25.51
N GLU A 260 24.40 -33.29 -24.51
CA GLU A 260 25.51 -32.37 -24.23
C GLU A 260 26.87 -33.08 -24.07
N GLU A 261 26.88 -34.28 -23.48
CA GLU A 261 28.07 -35.12 -23.34
C GLU A 261 28.56 -35.65 -24.70
N GLN A 262 27.65 -36.08 -25.59
CA GLN A 262 27.98 -36.56 -26.93
C GLN A 262 28.53 -35.43 -27.81
N LEU A 263 27.98 -34.23 -27.70
CA LEU A 263 28.41 -33.05 -28.45
C LEU A 263 29.79 -32.57 -27.97
N THR A 264 30.03 -32.64 -26.66
CA THR A 264 31.32 -32.32 -26.02
C THR A 264 32.41 -33.33 -26.41
N ASP A 265 32.10 -34.62 -26.40
CA ASP A 265 33.06 -35.67 -26.78
C ASP A 265 33.37 -35.64 -28.29
N SER A 266 32.38 -35.36 -29.14
CA SER A 266 32.58 -35.13 -30.58
C SER A 266 33.47 -33.91 -30.85
N SER A 267 33.22 -32.80 -30.13
CA SER A 267 34.04 -31.59 -30.20
C SER A 267 35.49 -31.85 -29.79
N LEU A 268 35.72 -32.62 -28.72
CA LEU A 268 37.07 -33.01 -28.29
C LEU A 268 37.77 -33.95 -29.27
N ALA A 269 37.02 -34.84 -29.94
CA ALA A 269 37.57 -35.71 -30.97
C ALA A 269 38.03 -34.91 -32.20
N ILE A 270 37.22 -33.96 -32.66
CA ILE A 270 37.56 -33.06 -33.78
C ILE A 270 38.77 -32.18 -33.43
N LEU A 271 38.81 -31.60 -32.22
CA LEU A 271 39.96 -30.79 -31.75
C LEU A 271 41.26 -31.61 -31.60
N ARG A 272 41.17 -32.92 -31.39
CA ARG A 272 42.33 -33.84 -31.32
C ARG A 272 42.84 -34.29 -32.70
N SER A 273 42.07 -34.12 -33.76
CA SER A 273 42.44 -34.56 -35.11
C SER A 273 43.71 -33.85 -35.61
N LYS A 274 44.63 -34.52 -36.33
CA LYS A 274 45.87 -33.89 -36.85
C LYS A 274 45.65 -33.03 -38.11
N THR A 275 44.41 -32.77 -38.48
CA THR A 275 43.99 -32.01 -39.65
C THR A 275 44.40 -30.52 -39.52
N SER A 276 44.50 -29.81 -40.65
CA SER A 276 44.75 -28.37 -40.67
C SER A 276 43.63 -27.62 -39.94
N SER A 277 43.92 -26.40 -39.47
CA SER A 277 42.95 -25.56 -38.76
C SER A 277 41.67 -25.33 -39.57
N ASP A 278 41.79 -25.18 -40.88
CA ASP A 278 40.66 -25.01 -41.80
C ASP A 278 39.81 -26.29 -41.91
N GLY A 279 40.45 -27.47 -41.90
CA GLY A 279 39.74 -28.76 -41.89
C GLY A 279 38.97 -28.99 -40.59
N ILE A 280 39.53 -28.57 -39.46
CA ILE A 280 38.86 -28.61 -38.15
C ILE A 280 37.71 -27.61 -38.10
N GLN A 281 37.89 -26.42 -38.68
CA GLN A 281 36.85 -25.42 -38.77
C GLN A 281 35.64 -25.92 -39.57
N ASN A 282 35.88 -26.58 -40.71
CA ASN A 282 34.81 -27.15 -41.53
C ASN A 282 34.07 -28.28 -40.79
N GLN A 283 34.79 -29.18 -40.12
CA GLN A 283 34.18 -30.24 -39.30
C GLN A 283 33.37 -29.68 -38.11
N MET A 284 33.84 -28.57 -37.52
CA MET A 284 33.11 -27.90 -36.44
C MET A 284 31.89 -27.14 -36.95
N LEU A 285 31.94 -26.58 -38.16
CA LEU A 285 30.80 -25.96 -38.82
C LEU A 285 29.73 -27.00 -39.20
N GLU A 286 30.14 -28.21 -39.59
CA GLU A 286 29.22 -29.34 -39.79
C GLU A 286 28.56 -29.78 -38.47
N LEU A 287 29.31 -29.77 -37.36
CA LEU A 287 28.81 -30.20 -36.05
C LEU A 287 27.87 -29.17 -35.38
N PHE A 288 28.21 -27.88 -35.43
CA PHE A 288 27.50 -26.82 -34.71
C PHE A 288 26.65 -25.90 -35.61
N GLY A 289 26.72 -26.07 -36.93
CA GLY A 289 26.08 -25.18 -37.91
C GLY A 289 26.79 -23.84 -38.10
N TYR A 290 26.41 -23.12 -39.16
CA TYR A 290 27.02 -21.85 -39.56
C TYR A 290 26.75 -20.68 -38.60
N GLU A 291 25.77 -20.81 -37.70
CA GLU A 291 25.40 -19.76 -36.73
C GLU A 291 26.36 -19.69 -35.52
N SER A 292 27.20 -20.72 -35.32
CA SER A 292 28.04 -20.91 -34.14
C SER A 292 29.49 -20.44 -34.32
N PHE A 293 29.73 -19.47 -35.21
CA PHE A 293 31.08 -19.05 -35.63
C PHE A 293 31.97 -18.56 -34.47
N ASP A 294 31.40 -17.80 -33.52
CA ASP A 294 32.13 -17.27 -32.36
C ASP A 294 32.64 -18.36 -31.41
N LEU A 295 31.88 -19.45 -31.25
CA LEU A 295 32.30 -20.60 -30.45
C LEU A 295 33.42 -21.36 -31.16
N ILE A 296 33.25 -21.62 -32.46
CA ILE A 296 34.23 -22.34 -33.28
C ILE A 296 35.57 -21.58 -33.30
N ALA A 297 35.53 -20.26 -33.48
CA ALA A 297 36.72 -19.41 -33.42
C ALA A 297 37.43 -19.49 -32.05
N LYS A 298 36.67 -19.51 -30.95
CA LYS A 298 37.23 -19.67 -29.59
C LYS A 298 37.82 -21.05 -29.35
N LEU A 299 37.18 -22.12 -29.86
CA LEU A 299 37.65 -23.50 -29.73
C LEU A 299 38.95 -23.74 -30.51
N ILE A 300 39.06 -23.19 -31.72
CA ILE A 300 40.27 -23.30 -32.55
C ILE A 300 41.41 -22.48 -31.94
N LYS A 301 41.13 -21.23 -31.52
CA LYS A 301 42.13 -20.34 -30.92
C LYS A 301 42.76 -20.94 -29.65
N ASN A 302 41.98 -21.66 -28.85
CA ASN A 302 42.42 -22.24 -27.57
C ASN A 302 42.60 -23.77 -27.61
N ARG A 303 42.66 -24.36 -28.81
CA ARG A 303 42.66 -25.80 -29.07
C ARG A 303 43.63 -26.60 -28.21
N THR A 304 44.89 -26.18 -28.13
CA THR A 304 45.96 -26.88 -27.39
C THR A 304 45.70 -26.88 -25.89
N ALA A 305 45.20 -25.77 -25.34
CA ALA A 305 44.88 -25.63 -23.93
C ALA A 305 43.65 -26.45 -23.53
N ILE A 306 42.60 -26.44 -24.36
CA ILE A 306 41.36 -27.21 -24.16
C ILE A 306 41.67 -28.71 -24.17
N VAL A 307 42.37 -29.20 -25.19
CA VAL A 307 42.67 -30.64 -25.32
C VAL A 307 43.57 -31.13 -24.19
N ALA A 308 44.63 -30.38 -23.84
CA ALA A 308 45.56 -30.77 -22.77
C ALA A 308 44.88 -30.84 -21.39
N ARG A 309 43.94 -29.92 -21.09
CA ARG A 309 43.26 -29.85 -19.80
C ARG A 309 42.03 -30.75 -19.71
N ALA A 310 41.28 -30.92 -20.80
CA ALA A 310 40.17 -31.88 -20.88
C ALA A 310 40.66 -33.33 -20.71
N ILE A 311 41.86 -33.67 -21.22
CA ILE A 311 42.50 -34.99 -20.98
C ILE A 311 42.85 -35.17 -19.50
N LYS A 312 43.33 -34.12 -18.81
CA LYS A 312 43.62 -34.15 -17.36
C LYS A 312 42.35 -34.31 -16.51
N GLY A 313 41.21 -33.74 -16.95
CA GLY A 313 39.91 -33.93 -16.31
C GLY A 313 39.43 -35.38 -16.39
N ARG A 314 39.55 -36.02 -17.57
CA ARG A 314 39.13 -37.41 -17.80
C ARG A 314 40.00 -38.45 -17.08
N LYS A 315 41.29 -38.14 -16.83
CA LYS A 315 42.24 -39.01 -16.08
C LYS A 315 41.93 -39.16 -14.58
N LYS A 316 41.00 -38.39 -13.99
CA LYS A 316 40.57 -38.58 -12.58
C LYS A 316 39.62 -39.76 -12.37
N MET A 317 39.26 -40.50 -13.42
CA MET A 317 38.53 -41.76 -13.35
C MET A 317 39.17 -42.82 -14.28
N ALA A 318 40.35 -43.38 -13.93
CA ALA A 318 40.79 -44.72 -14.35
C ALA A 318 42.10 -45.19 -13.64
N ILE A 319 42.11 -46.46 -13.25
CA ILE A 319 43.21 -47.33 -12.72
C ILE A 319 44.14 -47.77 -13.91
N PRO A 320 45.43 -48.19 -13.73
CA PRO A 320 46.55 -47.75 -14.57
C PRO A 320 46.93 -48.58 -15.83
N ILE A 321 47.44 -47.82 -16.82
CA ILE A 321 48.60 -47.94 -17.75
C ILE A 321 49.00 -49.31 -18.34
N GLU A 322 49.11 -49.36 -19.69
CA GLU A 322 50.29 -49.86 -20.42
C GLU A 322 50.46 -49.19 -21.80
N ALA A 323 51.71 -49.12 -22.28
CA ALA A 323 52.24 -48.24 -23.31
C ALA A 323 52.48 -48.96 -24.66
N GLY A 324 52.47 -48.22 -25.78
CA GLY A 324 52.97 -48.72 -27.07
C GLY A 324 52.60 -47.82 -28.26
N ALA A 325 53.60 -47.43 -29.05
CA ALA A 325 53.52 -46.47 -30.15
C ALA A 325 53.23 -47.13 -31.52
N GLY A 326 52.61 -46.39 -32.45
CA GLY A 326 52.81 -46.55 -33.90
C GLY A 326 51.56 -46.71 -34.80
N ALA A 327 51.49 -45.86 -35.84
CA ALA A 327 50.81 -46.03 -37.14
C ALA A 327 49.29 -45.71 -37.28
N PRO A 328 48.80 -45.32 -38.50
CA PRO A 328 47.82 -44.23 -38.66
C PRO A 328 46.42 -44.64 -39.18
N ALA A 329 45.58 -43.61 -39.27
CA ALA A 329 44.15 -43.55 -39.63
C ALA A 329 43.65 -44.49 -40.75
N LYS A 330 42.41 -44.98 -40.57
CA LYS A 330 41.42 -45.28 -41.64
C LYS A 330 40.01 -45.16 -41.07
N GLY A 331 39.17 -44.37 -41.75
CA GLY A 331 37.75 -44.17 -41.40
C GLY A 331 36.83 -45.20 -42.03
N VAL A 332 35.64 -45.40 -41.45
CA VAL A 332 34.44 -46.05 -42.02
C VAL A 332 33.26 -45.55 -41.16
N ALA A 333 32.35 -44.72 -41.69
CA ALA A 333 31.08 -45.03 -42.38
C ALA A 333 29.98 -45.66 -41.50
N TYR A 334 28.77 -45.15 -41.68
CA TYR A 334 27.56 -45.32 -40.86
C TYR A 334 27.00 -46.75 -40.81
N GLY A 335 26.84 -47.24 -39.58
CA GLY A 335 25.67 -47.91 -38.97
C GLY A 335 24.69 -48.73 -39.82
N CYS A 336 24.77 -50.06 -39.68
CA CYS A 336 23.61 -50.94 -39.52
C CYS A 336 24.03 -52.20 -38.73
N GLY A 337 23.34 -52.51 -37.62
CA GLY A 337 23.29 -53.86 -37.04
C GLY A 337 24.12 -54.20 -35.79
N VAL A 338 23.38 -54.40 -34.69
CA VAL A 338 23.54 -55.45 -33.65
C VAL A 338 24.79 -55.43 -32.75
N SER A 339 24.62 -54.98 -31.49
CA SER A 339 25.60 -55.16 -30.42
C SER A 339 25.43 -56.52 -29.71
N ILE A 340 26.50 -57.30 -29.69
CA ILE A 340 26.65 -58.55 -28.92
C ILE A 340 26.71 -58.20 -27.42
N GLN A 341 25.74 -58.69 -26.64
CA GLN A 341 25.71 -58.53 -25.18
C GLN A 341 26.75 -59.43 -24.51
N THR A 342 27.50 -58.87 -23.56
CA THR A 342 28.48 -59.63 -22.77
C THR A 342 27.79 -60.51 -21.71
N ASP A 343 28.42 -61.63 -21.32
CA ASP A 343 27.83 -62.60 -20.37
C ASP A 343 27.60 -62.02 -18.96
N LEU A 344 28.33 -60.96 -18.60
CA LEU A 344 28.11 -60.17 -17.38
C LEU A 344 26.79 -59.37 -17.44
N GLU A 345 26.44 -58.85 -18.62
CA GLU A 345 25.17 -58.14 -18.87
C GLU A 345 23.96 -59.10 -18.85
N LYS A 346 24.10 -60.31 -19.41
CA LYS A 346 23.07 -61.36 -19.31
C LYS A 346 22.83 -61.81 -17.86
N ARG A 347 23.89 -61.92 -17.03
CA ARG A 347 23.75 -62.22 -15.59
C ARG A 347 23.08 -61.09 -14.81
N ARG A 348 23.45 -59.83 -15.09
CA ARG A 348 22.84 -58.64 -14.45
C ARG A 348 21.36 -58.50 -14.79
N ASN A 349 21.00 -58.74 -16.06
CA ASN A 349 19.61 -58.73 -16.52
C ASN A 349 18.79 -59.92 -15.99
N ARG A 350 19.41 -61.09 -15.78
CA ARG A 350 18.75 -62.22 -15.09
C ARG A 350 18.47 -61.92 -13.62
N ILE A 351 19.39 -61.27 -12.90
CA ILE A 351 19.18 -60.88 -11.50
C ILE A 351 18.13 -59.77 -11.39
N ALA A 352 18.16 -58.79 -12.29
CA ALA A 352 17.15 -57.74 -12.37
C ALA A 352 15.74 -58.31 -12.66
N ARG A 353 15.60 -59.19 -13.65
CA ARG A 353 14.32 -59.86 -13.96
C ARG A 353 13.84 -60.80 -12.84
N LYS A 354 14.75 -61.39 -12.06
CA LYS A 354 14.39 -62.25 -10.92
C LYS A 354 13.92 -61.43 -9.71
N LYS A 355 14.45 -60.21 -9.51
CA LYS A 355 13.94 -59.21 -8.55
C LYS A 355 12.60 -58.63 -9.00
N GLU A 356 12.45 -58.35 -10.28
CA GLU A 356 11.24 -57.77 -10.88
C GLU A 356 10.06 -58.76 -10.90
N ARG A 357 10.31 -60.06 -11.15
CA ARG A 357 9.28 -61.12 -11.02
C ARG A 357 8.88 -61.42 -9.57
N ARG A 358 9.75 -61.11 -8.59
CA ARG A 358 9.43 -61.25 -7.16
C ARG A 358 8.55 -60.10 -6.65
N ASN A 359 8.76 -58.89 -7.20
CA ASN A 359 7.92 -57.71 -6.91
C ASN A 359 6.59 -57.67 -7.68
N ARG A 360 6.38 -58.54 -8.68
CA ARG A 360 5.13 -58.62 -9.47
C ARG A 360 4.10 -59.62 -8.93
N LYS A 361 4.37 -60.28 -7.80
CA LYS A 361 3.49 -61.34 -7.23
C LYS A 361 2.75 -60.96 -5.95
N ASP A 362 2.95 -59.77 -5.40
CA ASP A 362 2.13 -59.25 -4.29
C ASP A 362 1.32 -58.04 -4.77
N GLY A 363 0.00 -58.20 -4.72
CA GLY A 363 -0.98 -57.35 -5.42
C GLY A 363 -1.26 -55.99 -4.78
N TYR A 364 -1.65 -55.07 -5.66
CA TYR A 364 -2.69 -54.05 -5.50
C TYR A 364 -2.55 -53.04 -4.34
N GLN A 365 -1.93 -51.88 -4.61
CA GLN A 365 -2.37 -50.60 -4.01
C GLN A 365 -1.88 -49.37 -4.78
N ARG A 366 -2.76 -48.36 -4.81
CA ARG A 366 -2.77 -47.06 -5.50
C ARG A 366 -1.40 -46.39 -5.72
N THR A 367 -1.12 -45.98 -6.95
CA THR A 367 -0.03 -45.04 -7.30
C THR A 367 -0.27 -43.68 -6.63
N GLY A 368 0.62 -43.28 -5.72
CA GLY A 368 0.70 -41.92 -5.18
C GLY A 368 1.42 -40.95 -6.13
N PRO A 369 1.34 -39.64 -5.87
CA PRO A 369 1.91 -38.60 -6.73
C PRO A 369 3.44 -38.68 -6.82
N THR A 370 3.98 -38.28 -7.96
CA THR A 370 5.43 -38.28 -8.23
C THR A 370 6.19 -37.24 -7.40
N ALA A 371 7.50 -37.44 -7.22
CA ALA A 371 8.34 -36.55 -6.40
C ALA A 371 8.38 -35.08 -6.87
N LEU A 372 8.10 -34.83 -8.16
CA LEU A 372 7.98 -33.49 -8.71
C LEU A 372 6.63 -32.84 -8.34
N GLU A 373 5.55 -33.63 -8.36
CA GLU A 373 4.22 -33.21 -7.92
C GLU A 373 4.20 -32.94 -6.42
N LEU A 374 4.83 -33.79 -5.59
CA LEU A 374 4.98 -33.56 -4.15
C LEU A 374 5.80 -32.30 -3.84
N LYS A 375 6.82 -31.97 -4.65
CA LYS A 375 7.57 -30.72 -4.50
C LYS A 375 6.76 -29.48 -4.90
N GLN A 376 5.99 -29.55 -5.98
CA GLN A 376 5.14 -28.45 -6.41
C GLN A 376 3.93 -28.26 -5.48
N GLU A 377 3.41 -29.35 -4.93
CA GLU A 377 2.32 -29.36 -3.96
C GLU A 377 2.78 -28.90 -2.58
N ALA A 378 4.00 -29.26 -2.14
CA ALA A 378 4.64 -28.69 -0.95
C ALA A 378 4.88 -27.19 -1.09
N LYS A 379 5.37 -26.72 -2.26
CA LYS A 379 5.58 -25.28 -2.53
C LYS A 379 4.26 -24.52 -2.63
N ARG A 380 3.18 -25.15 -3.14
CA ARG A 380 1.82 -24.60 -3.15
C ARG A 380 1.18 -24.58 -1.76
N LYS A 381 1.46 -25.58 -0.92
CA LYS A 381 1.05 -25.61 0.50
C LYS A 381 1.79 -24.55 1.32
N GLU A 382 3.10 -24.41 1.18
CA GLU A 382 3.86 -23.33 1.83
C GLU A 382 3.35 -21.95 1.41
N LEU A 383 3.10 -21.73 0.11
CA LEU A 383 2.56 -20.47 -0.39
C LEU A 383 1.10 -20.26 0.02
N GLY A 384 0.34 -21.34 0.19
CA GLY A 384 -1.04 -21.36 0.69
C GLY A 384 -1.12 -21.02 2.17
N GLU A 385 -0.28 -21.64 2.98
CA GLU A 385 -0.12 -21.42 4.43
C GLU A 385 0.44 -20.02 4.71
N LEU A 386 1.38 -19.52 3.90
CA LEU A 386 1.84 -18.13 3.99
C LEU A 386 0.71 -17.14 3.66
N ARG A 387 -0.16 -17.46 2.68
CA ARG A 387 -1.34 -16.64 2.34
C ARG A 387 -2.46 -16.75 3.37
N GLU A 388 -2.63 -17.90 4.03
CA GLU A 388 -3.57 -18.06 5.14
C GLU A 388 -3.06 -17.38 6.42
N ASN A 389 -1.75 -17.42 6.70
CA ASN A 389 -1.12 -16.67 7.80
C ASN A 389 -1.18 -15.15 7.56
N LEU A 390 -1.07 -14.70 6.31
CA LEU A 390 -1.32 -13.30 5.93
C LEU A 390 -2.81 -12.92 6.06
N ARG A 391 -3.74 -13.85 5.81
CA ARG A 391 -5.17 -13.65 6.07
C ARG A 391 -5.50 -13.71 7.56
N ALA A 392 -4.74 -14.44 8.36
CA ALA A 392 -4.86 -14.44 9.81
C ALA A 392 -4.45 -13.09 10.44
N GLN A 393 -3.68 -12.25 9.73
CA GLN A 393 -3.45 -10.84 10.11
C GLN A 393 -4.73 -9.98 9.95
N ASP A 394 -5.67 -10.36 9.08
CA ASP A 394 -7.04 -9.82 9.09
C ASP A 394 -7.86 -10.56 10.16
N GLY A 395 -7.55 -10.27 11.42
CA GLY A 395 -8.00 -11.02 12.60
C GLY A 395 -9.47 -11.42 12.60
N PHE A 396 -9.71 -12.71 12.34
CA PHE A 396 -10.98 -13.35 12.65
C PHE A 396 -11.03 -13.62 14.16
N VAL A 397 -11.66 -12.71 14.91
CA VAL A 397 -11.89 -12.87 16.35
C VAL A 397 -12.98 -13.92 16.56
N ALA A 398 -12.62 -15.20 16.43
CA ALA A 398 -13.45 -16.29 16.90
C ALA A 398 -13.11 -16.55 18.38
N GLY A 399 -13.89 -15.95 19.29
CA GLY A 399 -13.86 -16.33 20.71
C GLY A 399 -14.01 -15.17 21.70
N MET A 400 -15.19 -15.09 22.32
CA MET A 400 -15.48 -14.49 23.64
C MET A 400 -15.19 -12.99 23.84
N SER A 401 -16.08 -12.12 23.36
CA SER A 401 -16.16 -10.72 23.83
C SER A 401 -16.90 -10.65 25.18
N LYS A 402 -16.18 -10.75 26.31
CA LYS A 402 -16.68 -10.16 27.56
C LYS A 402 -16.54 -8.64 27.44
N LEU A 403 -17.63 -7.89 27.57
CA LEU A 403 -17.57 -6.42 27.61
C LEU A 403 -16.66 -5.95 28.77
N PRO A 404 -15.99 -4.79 28.63
CA PRO A 404 -15.20 -4.21 29.72
C PRO A 404 -16.02 -4.10 31.02
N LYS A 405 -15.37 -4.25 32.18
CA LYS A 405 -16.05 -4.09 33.48
C LYS A 405 -16.68 -2.70 33.57
N GLY A 406 -17.97 -2.63 33.87
CA GLY A 406 -18.74 -1.38 33.97
C GLY A 406 -19.27 -0.85 32.64
N ALA A 407 -19.08 -1.55 31.52
CA ALA A 407 -19.66 -1.15 30.24
C ALA A 407 -21.19 -1.35 30.23
N ILE A 408 -21.91 -0.37 29.70
CA ILE A 408 -23.37 -0.38 29.57
C ILE A 408 -23.72 -0.52 28.09
N GLN A 409 -24.48 -1.56 27.74
CA GLN A 409 -24.96 -1.76 26.37
C GLN A 409 -26.44 -1.43 26.27
N THR A 410 -26.80 -0.57 25.34
CA THR A 410 -28.19 -0.21 25.01
C THR A 410 -28.46 -0.43 23.54
N SER A 411 -29.59 -1.07 23.22
CA SER A 411 -29.98 -1.35 21.83
C SER A 411 -31.31 -0.66 21.55
N SER A 412 -31.37 0.22 20.55
CA SER A 412 -32.61 0.91 20.16
C SER A 412 -32.74 1.05 18.64
N LYS A 413 -33.93 0.78 18.08
CA LYS A 413 -34.30 0.97 16.66
C LYS A 413 -33.30 0.45 15.59
N GLY A 414 -32.41 -0.50 15.88
CA GLY A 414 -31.36 -0.96 14.93
C GLY A 414 -30.01 -0.24 15.07
N VAL A 415 -29.80 0.45 16.18
CA VAL A 415 -28.53 0.99 16.65
C VAL A 415 -28.19 0.30 17.97
N THR A 416 -26.95 -0.15 18.09
CA THR A 416 -26.41 -0.73 19.32
C THR A 416 -25.35 0.23 19.86
N GLU A 417 -25.56 0.79 21.05
CA GLU A 417 -24.60 1.64 21.72
C GLU A 417 -23.95 0.89 22.89
N VAL A 418 -22.63 1.00 23.01
CA VAL A 418 -21.85 0.44 24.12
C VAL A 418 -21.05 1.58 24.74
N TYR A 419 -21.42 1.95 25.95
CA TYR A 419 -20.76 2.99 26.73
C TYR A 419 -19.72 2.37 27.67
N ILE A 420 -18.53 2.96 27.71
CA ILE A 420 -17.41 2.57 28.56
C ILE A 420 -17.07 3.76 29.48
N PRO A 421 -17.17 3.59 30.81
CA PRO A 421 -16.87 4.66 31.76
C PRO A 421 -15.36 4.96 31.82
N PRO A 422 -14.98 6.19 32.21
CA PRO A 422 -13.58 6.58 32.36
C PRO A 422 -12.91 5.82 33.50
N LYS A 423 -11.63 5.51 33.33
CA LYS A 423 -10.77 5.06 34.43
C LYS A 423 -10.18 6.29 35.13
N ILE A 424 -10.41 6.40 36.43
CA ILE A 424 -9.91 7.51 37.25
C ILE A 424 -8.81 6.96 38.16
N GLN A 425 -7.75 7.75 38.35
CA GLN A 425 -6.69 7.42 39.31
C GLN A 425 -7.21 7.39 40.74
N ASP A 426 -6.60 6.54 41.55
CA ASP A 426 -6.76 6.57 43.00
C ASP A 426 -6.04 7.81 43.56
N PRO A 427 -6.74 8.75 44.22
CA PRO A 427 -6.15 9.97 44.78
C PRO A 427 -5.01 9.69 45.77
N THR A 428 -4.98 8.51 46.39
CA THR A 428 -3.96 8.14 47.39
C THR A 428 -2.58 7.85 46.80
N LYS A 429 -2.46 7.72 45.46
CA LYS A 429 -1.21 7.42 44.74
C LYS A 429 -0.60 8.66 44.07
N GLU A 430 -0.84 9.86 44.61
CA GLU A 430 -0.38 11.09 43.98
C GLU A 430 1.16 11.23 44.03
N ILE A 431 1.77 11.43 42.86
CA ILE A 431 3.23 11.58 42.73
C ILE A 431 3.62 13.02 43.03
N LYS A 432 4.58 13.22 43.94
CA LYS A 432 5.12 14.55 44.27
C LYS A 432 5.70 15.21 43.01
N ARG A 433 5.27 16.44 42.74
CA ARG A 433 5.68 17.20 41.55
C ARG A 433 7.05 17.84 41.75
N VAL A 434 7.91 17.76 40.75
CA VAL A 434 9.23 18.41 40.75
C VAL A 434 9.04 19.89 40.36
N PRO A 435 9.44 20.85 41.21
CA PRO A 435 9.36 22.28 40.88
C PRO A 435 10.39 22.64 39.80
N ILE A 436 10.08 23.57 38.90
CA ILE A 436 11.04 23.97 37.85
C ILE A 436 12.28 24.62 38.46
N THR A 437 12.15 25.29 39.60
CA THR A 437 13.26 25.92 40.33
C THR A 437 14.30 24.94 40.87
N SER A 438 14.03 23.62 40.87
CA SER A 438 15.04 22.62 41.23
C SER A 438 15.90 22.16 40.06
N LEU A 439 15.60 22.59 38.83
CA LEU A 439 16.43 22.29 37.66
C LEU A 439 17.60 23.30 37.60
N PRO A 440 18.74 22.94 36.97
CA PRO A 440 19.83 23.87 36.70
C PRO A 440 19.36 25.08 35.87
N ASP A 441 19.99 26.25 36.07
CA ASP A 441 19.56 27.53 35.46
C ASP A 441 19.39 27.47 33.94
N TYR A 442 20.32 26.81 33.23
CA TYR A 442 20.23 26.65 31.78
C TYR A 442 18.96 25.89 31.36
N ALA A 443 18.55 24.89 32.13
CA ALA A 443 17.38 24.05 31.84
C ALA A 443 16.05 24.74 32.26
N GLN A 444 16.07 25.62 33.27
CA GLN A 444 14.88 26.37 33.69
C GLN A 444 14.33 27.25 32.55
N THR A 445 15.21 27.86 31.75
CA THR A 445 14.82 28.72 30.62
C THR A 445 13.90 28.01 29.63
N ALA A 446 14.13 26.71 29.41
CA ALA A 446 13.30 25.89 28.52
C ALA A 446 11.89 25.67 29.09
N PHE A 447 11.68 25.75 30.40
CA PHE A 447 10.37 25.59 31.04
C PHE A 447 9.68 26.91 31.41
N ALA A 448 10.06 28.03 30.77
CA ALA A 448 9.41 29.33 30.98
C ALA A 448 7.86 29.23 30.93
N GLY A 449 7.22 29.80 31.95
CA GLY A 449 5.77 29.76 32.15
C GLY A 449 5.23 28.51 32.86
N ILE A 450 6.06 27.54 33.22
CA ILE A 450 5.68 26.33 33.96
C ILE A 450 6.25 26.40 35.38
N LYS A 451 5.41 26.18 36.40
CA LYS A 451 5.84 26.22 37.81
C LYS A 451 6.44 24.89 38.29
N SER A 452 5.85 23.78 37.86
CA SER A 452 6.27 22.42 38.23
C SER A 452 5.99 21.44 37.10
N LEU A 453 6.76 20.36 37.03
CA LEU A 453 6.49 19.22 36.16
C LEU A 453 5.18 18.52 36.57
N ASN A 454 4.49 17.89 35.62
CA ASN A 454 3.32 17.07 35.92
C ASN A 454 3.71 15.73 36.59
N GLN A 455 2.74 14.92 37.02
CA GLN A 455 3.02 13.65 37.73
C GLN A 455 3.89 12.67 36.91
N ILE A 456 3.57 12.48 35.63
CA ILE A 456 4.33 11.60 34.73
C ILE A 456 5.75 12.12 34.52
N GLN A 457 5.88 13.41 34.20
CA GLN A 457 7.17 14.08 33.99
C GLN A 457 8.03 14.00 35.25
N SER A 458 7.44 14.20 36.43
CA SER A 458 8.14 14.11 37.72
C SER A 458 8.60 12.69 38.01
N ARG A 459 7.78 11.66 37.72
CA ARG A 459 8.16 10.26 37.90
C ARG A 459 9.33 9.84 37.00
N CYS A 460 9.33 10.39 35.78
CA CYS A 460 10.36 10.14 34.78
C CYS A 460 11.60 11.03 34.94
N PHE A 461 11.56 12.07 35.79
CA PHE A 461 12.57 13.12 35.84
C PHE A 461 13.97 12.58 36.10
N GLU A 462 14.12 11.69 37.09
CA GLU A 462 15.42 11.13 37.47
C GLU A 462 16.11 10.44 36.30
N THR A 463 15.41 9.52 35.63
CA THR A 463 15.97 8.84 34.47
C THR A 463 16.13 9.79 33.27
N ALA A 464 15.18 10.69 33.04
CA ALA A 464 15.20 11.56 31.86
C ALA A 464 16.30 12.61 31.93
N PHE A 465 16.49 13.25 33.09
CA PHE A 465 17.34 14.42 33.28
C PHE A 465 18.65 14.16 34.03
N ASN A 466 18.75 13.12 34.86
CA ASN A 466 19.96 12.85 35.66
C ASN A 466 20.72 11.59 35.19
N SER A 467 20.30 10.96 34.10
CA SER A 467 20.86 9.68 33.63
C SER A 467 20.98 9.58 32.12
N ASN A 468 21.97 8.81 31.67
CA ASN A 468 22.19 8.44 30.26
C ASN A 468 21.47 7.14 29.85
N GLU A 469 20.69 6.54 30.74
CA GLU A 469 19.97 5.29 30.46
C GLU A 469 19.01 5.44 29.28
N ASN A 470 18.95 4.39 28.45
CA ASN A 470 17.90 4.26 27.44
C ASN A 470 16.55 4.20 28.13
N MET A 471 15.54 4.82 27.51
CA MET A 471 14.26 5.03 28.16
C MET A 471 13.10 4.66 27.24
N LEU A 472 12.05 4.02 27.78
CA LEU A 472 10.78 3.82 27.09
C LEU A 472 9.65 4.34 27.95
N ILE A 473 8.88 5.29 27.42
CA ILE A 473 7.71 5.87 28.09
C ILE A 473 6.45 5.50 27.32
N CYS A 474 5.61 4.69 27.95
CA CYS A 474 4.27 4.37 27.47
C CYS A 474 3.25 5.15 28.30
N ALA A 475 2.64 6.17 27.72
CA ALA A 475 1.64 6.99 28.41
C ALA A 475 0.51 7.44 27.46
N PRO A 476 -0.70 7.69 27.97
CA PRO A 476 -1.82 8.15 27.14
C PRO A 476 -1.50 9.43 26.34
N THR A 477 -2.20 9.64 25.23
CA THR A 477 -2.09 10.88 24.45
C THR A 477 -2.49 12.08 25.31
N GLY A 478 -1.76 13.19 25.20
CA GLY A 478 -1.97 14.39 26.03
C GLY A 478 -1.28 14.37 27.41
N ALA A 479 -0.69 13.24 27.83
CA ALA A 479 -0.03 13.11 29.14
C ALA A 479 1.26 13.95 29.34
N GLY A 480 1.68 14.72 28.32
CA GLY A 480 2.86 15.58 28.40
C GLY A 480 4.18 14.88 28.04
N LYS A 481 4.14 13.81 27.24
CA LYS A 481 5.30 13.03 26.77
C LYS A 481 6.39 13.90 26.11
N THR A 482 5.99 14.92 25.34
CA THR A 482 6.91 15.86 24.67
C THR A 482 7.84 16.60 25.65
N ASN A 483 7.37 16.94 26.85
CA ASN A 483 8.24 17.58 27.85
C ASN A 483 9.22 16.58 28.47
N VAL A 484 8.87 15.29 28.54
CA VAL A 484 9.84 14.27 28.96
C VAL A 484 10.94 14.11 27.92
N ALA A 485 10.59 14.17 26.64
CA ALA A 485 11.57 14.25 25.55
C ALA A 485 12.46 15.51 25.67
N LEU A 486 11.88 16.65 26.06
CA LEU A 486 12.65 17.87 26.26
C LEU A 486 13.62 17.74 27.44
N LEU A 487 13.26 17.02 28.50
CA LEU A 487 14.18 16.74 29.61
C LEU A 487 15.40 15.93 29.16
N THR A 488 15.21 14.89 28.32
CA THR A 488 16.34 14.11 27.80
C THR A 488 17.22 14.92 26.85
N VAL A 489 16.63 15.84 26.09
CA VAL A 489 17.36 16.81 25.25
C VAL A 489 18.19 17.76 26.10
N LEU A 490 17.64 18.30 27.18
CA LEU A 490 18.35 19.23 28.08
C LEU A 490 19.45 18.54 28.89
N HIS A 491 19.26 17.27 29.24
CA HIS A 491 20.32 16.44 29.81
C HIS A 491 21.51 16.34 28.85
N GLU A 492 21.25 15.96 27.60
CA GLU A 492 22.30 15.83 26.58
C GLU A 492 23.02 17.18 26.36
N ILE A 493 22.28 18.28 26.23
CA ILE A 493 22.86 19.63 26.12
C ILE A 493 23.76 19.95 27.32
N GLY A 494 23.33 19.60 28.54
CA GLY A 494 24.07 19.83 29.77
C GLY A 494 25.45 19.16 29.80
N LEU A 495 25.59 17.99 29.17
CA LEU A 495 26.86 17.27 29.08
C LEU A 495 27.91 17.98 28.21
N HIS A 496 27.48 18.89 27.32
CA HIS A 496 28.34 19.64 26.41
C HIS A 496 28.55 21.10 26.82
N ILE A 497 28.15 21.47 28.04
CA ILE A 497 28.47 22.77 28.64
C ILE A 497 29.79 22.63 29.38
N VAL A 498 30.85 23.22 28.83
CA VAL A 498 32.20 23.20 29.40
C VAL A 498 32.61 24.63 29.71
N ASN A 499 33.00 24.91 30.96
CA ASN A 499 33.37 26.25 31.43
C ASN A 499 32.30 27.33 31.18
N GLY A 500 31.02 26.95 31.17
CA GLY A 500 29.90 27.86 30.89
C GLY A 500 29.61 28.10 29.41
N GLU A 501 30.40 27.52 28.50
CA GLU A 501 30.20 27.60 27.05
C GLU A 501 29.64 26.29 26.48
N LEU A 502 28.64 26.41 25.62
CA LEU A 502 28.00 25.26 24.97
C LEU A 502 28.77 24.87 23.70
N GLN A 503 29.31 23.66 23.69
CA GLN A 503 30.08 23.09 22.57
C GLN A 503 29.15 22.56 21.46
N LYS A 504 28.59 23.46 20.65
CA LYS A 504 27.53 23.17 19.65
C LYS A 504 27.91 22.18 18.54
N ASP A 505 29.21 22.02 18.27
CA ASP A 505 29.71 21.17 17.17
C ASP A 505 30.00 19.73 17.59
N GLN A 506 29.96 19.43 18.91
CA GLN A 506 30.34 18.12 19.44
C GLN A 506 29.17 17.13 19.51
N PHE A 507 27.94 17.58 19.32
CA PHE A 507 26.75 16.74 19.46
C PHE A 507 25.66 17.07 18.44
N LYS A 508 24.84 16.05 18.16
CA LYS A 508 23.59 16.12 17.42
C LYS A 508 22.53 15.31 18.14
N ILE A 509 21.30 15.83 18.09
CA ILE A 509 20.12 15.17 18.62
C ILE A 509 19.18 14.93 17.46
N VAL A 510 18.67 13.71 17.35
CA VAL A 510 17.75 13.34 16.27
C VAL A 510 16.40 12.98 16.87
N PHE A 511 15.37 13.73 16.47
CA PHE A 511 13.98 13.47 16.82
C PHE A 511 13.27 12.85 15.63
N VAL A 512 12.93 11.56 15.73
CA VAL A 512 12.21 10.81 14.71
C VAL A 512 10.71 10.87 15.01
N ALA A 513 10.00 11.68 14.23
CA ALA A 513 8.55 11.82 14.32
C ALA A 513 7.85 10.98 13.24
N PRO A 514 6.70 10.34 13.55
CA PRO A 514 5.96 9.47 12.64
C PRO A 514 5.49 10.17 11.36
N MET A 515 5.10 11.44 11.47
CA MET A 515 4.50 12.23 10.39
C MET A 515 5.13 13.60 10.25
N LYS A 516 5.15 14.12 9.03
CA LYS A 516 5.69 15.46 8.69
C LYS A 516 5.05 16.58 9.51
N ALA A 517 3.73 16.52 9.72
CA ALA A 517 3.02 17.54 10.47
C ALA A 517 3.42 17.56 11.96
N LEU A 518 3.62 16.39 12.57
CA LEU A 518 4.13 16.29 13.94
C LEU A 518 5.59 16.75 14.03
N ALA A 519 6.43 16.43 13.04
CA ALA A 519 7.79 16.97 12.95
C ALA A 519 7.79 18.51 12.99
N GLN A 520 6.92 19.16 12.21
CA GLN A 520 6.78 20.61 12.21
C GLN A 520 6.32 21.18 13.56
N GLU A 521 5.39 20.50 14.23
CA GLU A 521 4.93 20.90 15.56
C GLU A 521 6.08 20.84 16.57
N VAL A 522 6.86 19.76 16.55
CA VAL A 522 8.03 19.59 17.42
C VAL A 522 9.07 20.66 17.13
N VAL A 523 9.40 20.94 15.87
CA VAL A 523 10.32 22.03 15.49
C VAL A 523 9.85 23.36 16.05
N ARG A 524 8.57 23.73 15.89
CA ARG A 524 8.03 24.99 16.43
C ARG A 524 8.15 25.06 17.95
N LYS A 525 7.79 23.99 18.65
CA LYS A 525 7.85 23.92 20.13
C LYS A 525 9.29 23.99 20.62
N PHE A 526 10.18 23.15 20.07
CA PHE A 526 11.57 23.06 20.51
C PHE A 526 12.34 24.31 20.14
N SER A 527 12.10 24.91 18.96
CA SER A 527 12.67 26.22 18.61
C SER A 527 12.32 27.26 19.66
N LYS A 528 11.04 27.41 20.03
CA LYS A 528 10.64 28.39 21.06
C LYS A 528 11.29 28.11 22.42
N ARG A 529 11.46 26.84 22.79
CA ARG A 529 11.94 26.39 24.11
C ARG A 529 13.47 26.43 24.23
N LEU A 530 14.20 26.19 23.14
CA LEU A 530 15.66 26.05 23.12
C LEU A 530 16.37 27.26 22.48
N ASN A 531 15.66 28.17 21.82
CA ASN A 531 16.22 29.43 21.29
C ASN A 531 16.95 30.28 22.36
N PRO A 532 16.52 30.34 23.64
CA PRO A 532 17.29 31.03 24.68
C PRO A 532 18.72 30.49 24.89
N LEU A 533 18.98 29.23 24.52
CA LEU A 533 20.30 28.60 24.56
C LEU A 533 21.10 28.77 23.26
N GLY A 534 20.55 29.52 22.28
CA GLY A 534 21.17 29.74 20.97
C GLY A 534 21.30 28.48 20.12
N LEU A 535 20.43 27.49 20.31
CA LEU A 535 20.42 26.23 19.57
C LEU A 535 19.55 26.30 18.32
N GLU A 536 20.03 25.72 17.22
CA GLU A 536 19.27 25.60 15.99
C GLU A 536 18.52 24.27 15.90
N ILE A 537 17.24 24.36 15.52
CA ILE A 537 16.35 23.21 15.32
C ILE A 537 15.74 23.32 13.92
N LYS A 538 15.99 22.33 13.07
CA LYS A 538 15.46 22.31 11.69
C LYS A 538 14.73 21.00 11.37
N GLU A 539 13.73 21.14 10.50
CA GLU A 539 13.01 20.03 9.88
C GLU A 539 13.85 19.43 8.75
N LEU A 540 13.99 18.11 8.74
CA LEU A 540 14.60 17.36 7.64
C LEU A 540 13.62 16.29 7.17
N THR A 541 12.74 16.64 6.23
CA THR A 541 11.70 15.74 5.70
C THR A 541 11.82 15.59 4.18
N GLY A 542 10.82 14.98 3.54
CA GLY A 542 10.80 14.85 2.07
C GLY A 542 10.66 16.20 1.35
N ASP A 543 9.97 17.17 1.96
CA ASP A 543 9.63 18.46 1.33
C ASP A 543 10.68 19.55 1.63
N MET A 544 11.36 19.46 2.78
CA MET A 544 12.47 20.33 3.15
C MET A 544 13.79 19.56 3.04
N GLN A 545 14.63 19.95 2.09
CA GLN A 545 15.98 19.45 1.95
C GLN A 545 16.95 20.47 2.54
N LEU A 546 17.74 20.05 3.52
CA LEU A 546 18.81 20.86 4.06
C LEU A 546 20.11 20.59 3.30
N THR A 547 20.88 21.66 3.09
CA THR A 547 22.25 21.54 2.60
C THR A 547 23.14 20.89 3.68
N LYS A 548 24.29 20.34 3.28
CA LYS A 548 25.25 19.77 4.24
C LYS A 548 25.67 20.78 5.31
N ARG A 549 25.83 22.04 4.91
CA ARG A 549 26.17 23.15 5.81
C ARG A 549 25.07 23.39 6.85
N GLU A 550 23.81 23.49 6.42
CA GLU A 550 22.70 23.67 7.35
C GLU A 550 22.55 22.50 8.33
N ILE A 551 22.82 21.27 7.89
CA ILE A 551 22.82 20.09 8.76
C ILE A 551 23.92 20.19 9.83
N GLN A 552 25.11 20.68 9.46
CA GLN A 552 26.21 20.91 10.39
C GLN A 552 25.92 22.03 11.39
N GLU A 553 25.24 23.10 10.98
CA GLU A 553 24.86 24.22 11.86
C GLU A 553 23.70 23.85 12.81
N THR A 554 22.87 22.85 12.47
CA THR A 554 21.69 22.45 13.27
C THR A 554 22.02 21.43 14.35
N GLN A 555 21.69 21.68 15.63
CA GLN A 555 21.95 20.71 16.72
C GLN A 555 20.83 19.69 16.89
N VAL A 556 19.56 20.10 16.71
CA VAL A 556 18.41 19.19 16.80
C VAL A 556 17.75 19.01 15.44
N LEU A 557 17.88 17.81 14.88
CA LEU A 557 17.28 17.42 13.61
C LEU A 557 15.96 16.71 13.86
N VAL A 558 14.86 17.27 13.36
CA VAL A 558 13.54 16.62 13.42
C VAL A 558 13.20 16.04 12.06
N THR A 559 13.02 14.71 11.99
CA THR A 559 12.92 13.94 10.74
C THR A 559 11.83 12.87 10.81
N THR A 560 11.46 12.27 9.67
CA THR A 560 10.68 11.02 9.64
C THR A 560 11.59 9.78 9.64
N PRO A 561 11.08 8.58 10.01
CA PRO A 561 11.87 7.34 9.99
C PRO A 561 12.54 7.08 8.63
N GLU A 562 11.79 7.17 7.52
CA GLU A 562 12.31 6.86 6.17
C GLU A 562 13.36 7.86 5.76
N LYS A 563 13.14 9.15 6.07
CA LYS A 563 14.09 10.19 5.71
C LYS A 563 15.39 10.00 6.48
N TRP A 564 15.30 9.65 7.76
CA TRP A 564 16.48 9.33 8.56
C TRP A 564 17.21 8.10 8.02
N ASP A 565 16.49 7.01 7.73
CA ASP A 565 17.09 5.80 7.17
C ASP A 565 17.79 6.10 5.82
N VAL A 566 17.16 6.85 4.90
CA VAL A 566 17.81 7.31 3.64
C VAL A 566 19.11 8.08 3.88
N ILE A 567 19.15 8.97 4.89
CA ILE A 567 20.35 9.75 5.22
C ILE A 567 21.44 8.81 5.73
N THR A 568 21.10 7.93 6.68
CA THR A 568 22.05 6.99 7.26
C THR A 568 22.59 5.98 6.24
N ARG A 569 21.82 5.63 5.20
CA ARG A 569 22.26 4.80 4.06
C ARG A 569 23.26 5.49 3.12
N LYS A 570 23.33 6.82 3.14
CA LYS A 570 24.20 7.63 2.26
C LYS A 570 25.41 8.23 2.96
N SER A 571 25.57 7.94 4.26
CA SER A 571 26.67 8.46 5.06
C SER A 571 28.01 7.88 4.60
N GLY A 572 28.94 8.75 4.20
CA GLY A 572 30.35 8.42 3.98
C GLY A 572 31.21 8.74 5.22
N GLU A 573 32.54 8.71 5.05
CA GLU A 573 33.51 9.12 6.09
C GLU A 573 33.25 10.56 6.60
N GLY A 574 33.37 10.80 7.91
CA GLY A 574 32.96 12.05 8.58
C GLY A 574 31.46 12.13 8.85
N SER A 575 30.85 11.00 9.22
CA SER A 575 29.40 10.80 9.18
C SER A 575 28.68 11.63 10.26
N LEU A 576 27.58 12.29 9.89
CA LEU A 576 26.61 12.91 10.82
C LEU A 576 26.28 11.99 12.01
N MET A 577 26.26 10.68 11.75
CA MET A 577 25.96 9.63 12.72
C MET A 577 26.97 9.54 13.88
N GLU A 578 28.21 10.00 13.75
CA GLU A 578 29.21 9.99 14.85
C GLU A 578 28.93 11.09 15.89
N GLN A 579 28.33 12.18 15.43
CA GLN A 579 27.93 13.29 16.28
C GLN A 579 26.59 13.03 16.97
N VAL A 580 25.79 12.07 16.51
CA VAL A 580 24.49 11.76 17.14
C VAL A 580 24.70 11.11 18.50
N LYS A 581 24.30 11.82 19.57
CA LYS A 581 24.38 11.34 20.96
C LYS A 581 23.03 10.94 21.54
N LEU A 582 21.93 11.48 21.01
CA LEU A 582 20.57 11.18 21.42
C LEU A 582 19.66 10.93 20.22
N LEU A 583 18.97 9.79 20.24
CA LEU A 583 17.98 9.38 19.25
C LEU A 583 16.61 9.17 19.92
N LEU A 584 15.66 10.04 19.61
CA LEU A 584 14.29 10.02 20.13
C LEU A 584 13.37 9.42 19.07
N PHE A 585 12.59 8.41 19.43
CA PHE A 585 11.52 7.87 18.59
C PHE A 585 10.16 8.25 19.20
N ASP A 586 9.39 9.07 18.49
CA ASP A 586 8.02 9.37 18.86
C ASP A 586 7.06 8.35 18.23
N GLU A 587 6.00 8.00 18.96
CA GLU A 587 5.02 6.98 18.61
C GLU A 587 5.63 5.62 18.19
N VAL A 588 6.48 5.04 19.06
CA VAL A 588 7.14 3.74 18.82
C VAL A 588 6.16 2.59 18.50
N HIS A 589 4.89 2.72 18.88
CA HIS A 589 3.86 1.75 18.51
C HIS A 589 3.64 1.58 17.00
N LEU A 590 4.13 2.51 16.19
CA LEU A 590 4.20 2.35 14.73
C LEU A 590 5.03 1.14 14.29
N LEU A 591 5.78 0.49 15.18
CA LEU A 591 6.40 -0.82 14.95
C LEU A 591 5.42 -1.85 14.38
N HIS A 592 4.12 -1.74 14.70
CA HIS A 592 3.10 -2.67 14.20
C HIS A 592 2.63 -2.39 12.76
N GLU A 593 2.88 -1.18 12.25
CA GLU A 593 2.43 -0.76 10.93
C GLU A 593 3.43 -1.15 9.82
N ASP A 594 3.03 -0.93 8.56
CA ASP A 594 3.85 -1.22 7.38
C ASP A 594 5.17 -0.41 7.36
N ARG A 595 5.26 0.69 8.13
CA ARG A 595 6.47 1.52 8.32
C ARG A 595 7.34 1.08 9.51
N GLY A 596 6.84 0.18 10.35
CA GLY A 596 7.56 -0.40 11.48
C GLY A 596 8.96 -0.95 11.17
N PRO A 597 9.17 -1.65 10.03
CA PRO A 597 10.49 -2.15 9.64
C PRO A 597 11.58 -1.07 9.58
N VAL A 598 11.20 0.17 9.27
CA VAL A 598 12.14 1.31 9.23
C VAL A 598 12.59 1.72 10.63
N ILE A 599 11.71 1.68 11.62
CA ILE A 599 12.09 1.93 13.03
C ILE A 599 13.00 0.81 13.52
N GLU A 600 12.66 -0.45 13.18
CA GLU A 600 13.48 -1.62 13.54
C GLU A 600 14.91 -1.50 13.05
N ILE A 601 15.10 -1.15 11.77
CA ILE A 601 16.44 -1.04 11.20
C ILE A 601 17.23 0.15 11.76
N LEU A 602 16.57 1.27 12.05
CA LEU A 602 17.23 2.44 12.64
C LEU A 602 17.79 2.13 14.03
N VAL A 603 17.02 1.43 14.86
CA VAL A 603 17.49 0.99 16.18
C VAL A 603 18.59 -0.07 16.01
N ALA A 604 18.39 -1.09 15.19
CA ALA A 604 19.37 -2.15 14.97
C ALA A 604 20.73 -1.59 14.48
N ARG A 605 20.69 -0.66 13.52
CA ARG A 605 21.88 0.03 13.01
C ARG A 605 22.57 0.88 14.07
N THR A 606 21.78 1.59 14.88
CA THR A 606 22.32 2.42 15.97
C THR A 606 23.00 1.57 17.02
N LEU A 607 22.35 0.50 17.50
CA LEU A 607 22.90 -0.40 18.51
C LEU A 607 24.19 -1.09 18.03
N ARG A 608 24.18 -1.64 16.82
CA ARG A 608 25.38 -2.25 16.22
C ARG A 608 26.51 -1.25 16.06
N LYS A 609 26.19 0.01 15.71
CA LYS A 609 27.19 1.08 15.64
C LYS A 609 27.76 1.42 17.02
N VAL A 610 26.93 1.52 18.05
CA VAL A 610 27.38 1.77 19.43
C VAL A 610 28.38 0.71 19.86
N GLU A 611 28.10 -0.57 19.57
CA GLU A 611 29.00 -1.67 19.89
C GLU A 611 30.30 -1.64 19.06
N ALA A 612 30.23 -1.32 17.76
CA ALA A 612 31.40 -1.28 16.90
C ALA A 612 32.31 -0.06 17.17
N SER A 613 31.73 1.10 17.50
CA SER A 613 32.46 2.36 17.69
C SER A 613 32.79 2.66 19.16
N GLN A 614 32.18 1.93 20.10
CA GLN A 614 32.22 2.22 21.55
C GLN A 614 31.79 3.65 21.92
N GLN A 615 31.08 4.33 21.01
CA GLN A 615 30.47 5.63 21.26
C GLN A 615 29.02 5.43 21.63
N MET A 616 28.68 5.75 22.88
CA MET A 616 27.32 5.64 23.37
C MET A 616 26.40 6.63 22.65
N CYS A 617 25.21 6.13 22.29
CA CYS A 617 24.10 6.92 21.80
C CYS A 617 22.86 6.52 22.60
N ARG A 618 22.26 7.50 23.28
CA ARG A 618 21.08 7.30 24.10
C ARG A 618 19.85 7.14 23.22
N ILE A 619 19.07 6.09 23.44
CA ILE A 619 17.82 5.82 22.71
C ILE A 619 16.64 6.04 23.65
N VAL A 620 15.69 6.87 23.21
CA VAL A 620 14.47 7.16 23.96
C VAL A 620 13.25 6.87 23.10
N GLY A 621 12.47 5.89 23.51
CA GLY A 621 11.18 5.55 22.93
C GLY A 621 10.04 6.25 23.64
N ILE A 622 9.16 6.90 22.87
CA ILE A 622 7.95 7.55 23.36
C ILE A 622 6.77 6.90 22.66
N SER A 623 5.75 6.52 23.42
CA SER A 623 4.58 5.88 22.83
C SER A 623 3.31 6.10 23.62
N ALA A 624 2.17 5.91 22.94
CA ALA A 624 0.90 5.58 23.57
C ALA A 624 1.01 4.32 24.46
N THR A 625 -0.04 4.00 25.22
CA THR A 625 -0.05 2.85 26.13
C THR A 625 -0.01 1.53 25.35
N LEU A 626 1.07 0.74 25.50
CA LEU A 626 1.30 -0.49 24.74
C LEU A 626 1.03 -1.73 25.58
N PRO A 627 0.52 -2.83 25.00
CA PRO A 627 0.29 -4.08 25.74
C PRO A 627 1.59 -4.86 25.98
N ASN A 628 2.45 -5.02 24.98
CA ASN A 628 3.74 -5.71 25.07
C ASN A 628 4.93 -4.73 25.15
N TYR A 629 4.77 -3.67 25.94
CA TYR A 629 5.80 -2.65 26.17
C TYR A 629 7.13 -3.22 26.66
N ALA A 630 7.12 -4.32 27.41
CA ALA A 630 8.33 -5.00 27.88
C ALA A 630 9.20 -5.53 26.73
N ASP A 631 8.60 -6.04 25.66
CA ASP A 631 9.35 -6.53 24.49
C ASP A 631 9.98 -5.36 23.72
N VAL A 632 9.25 -4.24 23.62
CA VAL A 632 9.77 -3.00 23.02
C VAL A 632 10.91 -2.44 23.86
N ALA A 633 10.85 -2.54 25.19
CA ALA A 633 11.93 -2.14 26.08
C ALA A 633 13.21 -2.96 25.83
N ILE A 634 13.09 -4.29 25.70
CA ILE A 634 14.22 -5.17 25.38
C ILE A 634 14.84 -4.82 24.02
N PHE A 635 14.00 -4.49 23.04
CA PHE A 635 14.41 -4.06 21.70
C PHE A 635 15.22 -2.76 21.72
N LEU A 636 14.76 -1.76 22.49
CA LEU A 636 15.46 -0.49 22.65
C LEU A 636 16.65 -0.56 23.64
N ARG A 637 16.97 -1.75 24.18
CA ARG A 637 17.98 -1.95 25.25
C ARG A 637 17.71 -1.08 26.48
N VAL A 638 16.45 -0.92 26.84
CA VAL A 638 16.00 -0.17 28.02
C VAL A 638 16.09 -1.06 29.25
N ASN A 639 16.71 -0.55 30.31
CA ASN A 639 16.72 -1.22 31.60
C ASN A 639 15.30 -1.26 32.19
N PRO A 640 14.70 -2.44 32.44
CA PRO A 640 13.32 -2.53 32.95
C PRO A 640 13.09 -1.88 34.33
N LEU A 641 14.15 -1.72 35.13
CA LEU A 641 14.04 -1.19 36.50
C LEU A 641 14.13 0.33 36.55
N SER A 642 15.00 0.93 35.74
CA SER A 642 15.29 2.37 35.76
C SER A 642 14.77 3.12 34.52
N GLY A 643 14.70 2.46 33.37
CA GLY A 643 14.40 3.07 32.07
C GLY A 643 12.98 2.85 31.54
N LEU A 644 12.24 1.88 32.08
CA LEU A 644 10.92 1.50 31.58
C LEU A 644 9.78 2.14 32.39
N PHE A 645 8.97 2.96 31.74
CA PHE A 645 7.83 3.64 32.35
C PHE A 645 6.54 3.29 31.62
N TYR A 646 5.58 2.72 32.34
CA TYR A 646 4.24 2.43 31.85
C TYR A 646 3.19 3.13 32.70
N PHE A 647 2.34 3.92 32.05
CA PHE A 647 1.23 4.64 32.65
C PHE A 647 -0.04 4.25 31.90
N GLY A 648 -1.02 3.68 32.60
CA GLY A 648 -2.29 3.30 31.99
C GLY A 648 -3.21 4.50 31.69
N ASN A 649 -4.40 4.23 31.17
CA ASN A 649 -5.39 5.25 30.82
C ASN A 649 -5.88 6.08 32.02
N GLU A 650 -5.68 5.58 33.25
CA GLU A 650 -5.95 6.31 34.49
C GLU A 650 -5.06 7.55 34.65
N PHE A 651 -3.91 7.64 33.97
CA PHE A 651 -3.03 8.82 33.98
C PHE A 651 -3.40 9.86 32.89
N ARG A 652 -4.53 9.70 32.20
CA ARG A 652 -4.99 10.68 31.22
C ARG A 652 -5.34 11.99 31.95
N PRO A 653 -4.85 13.16 31.50
CA PRO A 653 -5.07 14.43 32.22
C PRO A 653 -6.55 14.83 32.28
N VAL A 654 -7.33 14.43 31.29
CA VAL A 654 -8.79 14.59 31.25
C VAL A 654 -9.39 13.19 31.07
N PRO A 655 -10.14 12.65 32.04
CA PRO A 655 -10.80 11.36 31.92
C PRO A 655 -11.73 11.28 30.70
N LEU A 656 -11.79 10.11 30.05
CA LEU A 656 -12.49 9.94 28.77
C LEU A 656 -13.69 8.99 28.87
N HIS A 657 -14.87 9.49 28.55
CA HIS A 657 -16.08 8.72 28.30
C HIS A 657 -16.07 8.23 26.86
N GLN A 658 -16.23 6.93 26.63
CA GLN A 658 -16.17 6.35 25.29
C GLN A 658 -17.48 5.65 24.95
N THR A 659 -18.05 5.97 23.79
CA THR A 659 -19.28 5.33 23.31
C THR A 659 -19.05 4.74 21.92
N TYR A 660 -19.33 3.45 21.78
CA TYR A 660 -19.20 2.71 20.52
C TYR A 660 -20.60 2.42 19.97
N ILE A 661 -20.86 2.83 18.73
CA ILE A 661 -22.19 2.82 18.13
C ILE A 661 -22.16 1.98 16.86
N GLY A 662 -22.85 0.84 16.87
CA GLY A 662 -23.05 -0.03 15.72
C GLY A 662 -24.37 0.25 15.03
N VAL A 663 -24.33 0.63 13.75
CA VAL A 663 -25.51 0.93 12.93
C VAL A 663 -25.85 -0.29 12.06
N LYS A 664 -27.09 -0.78 12.18
CA LYS A 664 -27.61 -1.90 11.37
C LYS A 664 -28.58 -1.38 10.32
N ASP A 665 -28.16 -1.41 9.05
CA ASP A 665 -29.04 -1.27 7.88
C ASP A 665 -28.44 -2.07 6.72
N THR A 666 -29.29 -2.71 5.92
CA THR A 666 -28.90 -3.50 4.74
C THR A 666 -28.58 -2.62 3.53
N ASN A 667 -29.08 -1.39 3.50
CA ASN A 667 -28.80 -0.42 2.45
C ASN A 667 -27.73 0.57 2.94
N ALA A 668 -26.63 0.64 2.20
CA ALA A 668 -25.48 1.48 2.51
C ALA A 668 -25.79 2.98 2.62
N ILE A 669 -26.77 3.47 1.85
CA ILE A 669 -27.13 4.89 1.79
C ILE A 669 -27.97 5.25 2.99
N ARG A 670 -28.98 4.44 3.30
CA ARG A 670 -29.75 4.60 4.54
C ARG A 670 -28.84 4.48 5.75
N ARG A 671 -27.88 3.55 5.71
CA ARG A 671 -26.84 3.43 6.74
C ARG A 671 -26.03 4.72 6.86
N LYS A 672 -25.57 5.30 5.75
CA LYS A 672 -24.80 6.55 5.74
C LYS A 672 -25.62 7.73 6.27
N ASN A 673 -26.87 7.89 5.83
CA ASN A 673 -27.76 8.95 6.31
C ASN A 673 -28.06 8.76 7.80
N ARG A 674 -28.31 7.53 8.22
CA ARG A 674 -28.49 7.18 9.63
C ARG A 674 -27.23 7.46 10.47
N MET A 675 -26.05 7.22 9.93
CA MET A 675 -24.78 7.62 10.58
C MET A 675 -24.66 9.14 10.68
N ASN A 676 -25.12 9.92 9.69
CA ASN A 676 -25.16 11.38 9.78
C ASN A 676 -26.15 11.84 10.87
N GLU A 677 -27.36 11.27 10.91
CA GLU A 677 -28.38 11.56 11.92
C GLU A 677 -27.84 11.29 13.34
N ILE A 678 -27.24 10.12 13.58
CA ILE A 678 -26.64 9.78 14.88
C ILE A 678 -25.49 10.74 15.21
N ALA A 679 -24.64 11.06 14.24
CA ALA A 679 -23.55 12.02 14.45
C ALA A 679 -24.09 13.40 14.85
N TYR A 680 -25.17 13.86 14.19
CA TYR A 680 -25.88 15.09 14.53
C TYR A 680 -26.47 15.04 15.95
N GLU A 681 -27.18 13.97 16.31
CA GLU A 681 -27.77 13.81 17.65
C GLU A 681 -26.73 13.94 18.77
N LYS A 682 -25.58 13.27 18.64
CA LYS A 682 -24.50 13.34 19.65
C LYS A 682 -23.82 14.72 19.65
N LEU A 683 -23.65 15.31 18.47
CA LEU A 683 -23.07 16.63 18.29
C LEU A 683 -23.95 17.74 18.90
N ALA A 684 -25.26 17.74 18.60
CA ALA A 684 -26.22 18.70 19.14
C ALA A 684 -26.33 18.59 20.66
N LYS A 685 -26.28 17.37 21.21
CA LYS A 685 -26.22 17.15 22.67
C LYS A 685 -24.99 17.86 23.29
N SER A 686 -23.80 17.66 22.71
CA SER A 686 -22.59 18.32 23.20
C SER A 686 -22.65 19.84 23.09
N LEU A 687 -23.19 20.37 21.98
CA LEU A 687 -23.30 21.82 21.80
C LEU A 687 -24.29 22.47 22.80
N LYS A 688 -25.37 21.78 23.17
CA LYS A 688 -26.31 22.23 24.21
C LYS A 688 -25.63 22.39 25.58
N GLU A 689 -24.58 21.62 25.82
CA GLU A 689 -23.73 21.72 27.02
C GLU A 689 -22.63 22.80 26.88
N GLY A 690 -22.60 23.53 25.76
CA GLY A 690 -21.62 24.60 25.48
C GLY A 690 -20.26 24.07 24.96
N ASN A 691 -20.18 22.81 24.57
CA ASN A 691 -18.93 22.14 24.23
C ASN A 691 -18.63 22.17 22.73
N GLN A 692 -17.35 22.40 22.36
CA GLN A 692 -16.91 22.29 20.96
C GLN A 692 -16.78 20.83 20.52
N VAL A 693 -17.15 20.55 19.26
CA VAL A 693 -17.19 19.20 18.71
C VAL A 693 -16.29 19.06 17.49
N MET A 694 -15.52 17.97 17.44
CA MET A 694 -14.72 17.59 16.29
C MET A 694 -15.23 16.29 15.67
N VAL A 695 -15.51 16.27 14.37
CA VAL A 695 -16.08 15.12 13.66
C VAL A 695 -15.12 14.61 12.59
N PHE A 696 -14.58 13.41 12.81
CA PHE A 696 -13.65 12.73 11.93
C PHE A 696 -14.36 11.90 10.87
N VAL A 697 -13.95 12.11 9.62
CA VAL A 697 -14.40 11.40 8.41
C VAL A 697 -13.21 10.93 7.57
N HIS A 698 -13.46 10.10 6.55
CA HIS A 698 -12.38 9.37 5.85
C HIS A 698 -12.00 9.93 4.48
N SER A 699 -12.73 10.93 3.97
CA SER A 699 -12.37 11.60 2.72
C SER A 699 -12.36 13.13 2.86
N ARG A 700 -11.63 13.79 1.94
CA ARG A 700 -11.50 15.26 1.94
C ARG A 700 -12.81 15.95 1.61
N LYS A 701 -13.56 15.47 0.61
CA LYS A 701 -14.82 16.12 0.22
C LYS A 701 -15.96 15.76 1.19
N GLU A 702 -15.89 14.63 1.89
CA GLU A 702 -16.83 14.30 2.96
C GLU A 702 -16.75 15.29 4.12
N THR A 703 -15.57 15.83 4.45
CA THR A 703 -15.47 16.88 5.48
C THR A 703 -16.37 18.08 5.14
N GLN A 704 -16.39 18.46 3.87
CA GLN A 704 -17.17 19.61 3.39
C GLN A 704 -18.65 19.26 3.31
N THR A 705 -19.01 18.14 2.66
CA THR A 705 -20.41 17.75 2.50
C THR A 705 -21.09 17.43 3.83
N LEU A 706 -20.34 16.93 4.82
CA LEU A 706 -20.91 16.67 6.15
C LEU A 706 -21.13 17.98 6.92
N ALA A 707 -20.25 18.96 6.79
CA ALA A 707 -20.46 20.28 7.39
C ALA A 707 -21.69 20.97 6.79
N GLU A 708 -21.86 20.90 5.46
CA GLU A 708 -23.06 21.36 4.75
C GLU A 708 -24.31 20.60 5.23
N ALA A 709 -24.25 19.26 5.35
CA ALA A 709 -25.36 18.46 5.85
C ALA A 709 -25.72 18.77 7.31
N PHE A 710 -24.76 19.08 8.18
CA PHE A 710 -25.05 19.51 9.54
C PHE A 710 -25.75 20.86 9.57
N TYR A 711 -25.37 21.80 8.71
CA TYR A 711 -26.07 23.08 8.58
C TYR A 711 -27.55 22.87 8.21
N ASP A 712 -27.82 22.01 7.22
CA ASP A 712 -29.19 21.68 6.83
C ASP A 712 -29.95 21.04 8.01
N MET A 713 -29.33 20.12 8.75
CA MET A 713 -29.94 19.49 9.92
C MET A 713 -30.20 20.46 11.08
N PHE A 714 -29.33 21.44 11.32
CA PHE A 714 -29.59 22.50 12.31
C PHE A 714 -30.74 23.40 11.89
N THR A 715 -30.87 23.68 10.60
CA THR A 715 -31.96 24.48 10.04
C THR A 715 -33.29 23.72 10.15
N ASP A 716 -33.31 22.44 9.76
CA ASP A 716 -34.50 21.60 9.78
C ASP A 716 -35.04 21.35 11.21
N ASN A 717 -34.15 21.33 12.21
CA ASN A 717 -34.52 21.12 13.62
C ASN A 717 -34.70 22.43 14.42
N ASP A 718 -34.55 23.61 13.80
CA ASP A 718 -34.61 24.92 14.45
C ASP A 718 -33.59 25.08 15.61
N GLU A 719 -32.37 24.59 15.39
CA GLU A 719 -31.28 24.54 16.39
C GLU A 719 -30.06 25.39 15.99
N MET A 720 -30.22 26.34 15.06
CA MET A 720 -29.14 27.20 14.56
C MET A 720 -28.43 28.02 15.64
N TYR A 721 -29.12 28.36 16.72
CA TYR A 721 -28.54 29.08 17.87
C TYR A 721 -27.40 28.30 18.56
N LEU A 722 -27.29 26.98 18.37
CA LEU A 722 -26.23 26.15 18.95
C LEU A 722 -24.87 26.34 18.27
N ILE A 723 -24.87 26.79 17.02
CA ILE A 723 -23.65 26.95 16.22
C ILE A 723 -23.29 28.42 15.97
N ASP A 724 -24.15 29.36 16.36
CA ASP A 724 -23.92 30.79 16.15
C ASP A 724 -22.59 31.24 16.82
N PRO A 725 -21.61 31.74 16.04
CA PRO A 725 -20.37 32.19 16.61
C PRO A 725 -20.56 33.49 17.38
N ASP A 726 -19.90 33.60 18.53
CA ASP A 726 -19.87 34.87 19.27
C ASP A 726 -19.01 35.89 18.50
N THR A 727 -19.66 36.68 17.66
CA THR A 727 -19.03 37.70 16.82
C THR A 727 -18.43 38.85 17.63
N SER A 728 -18.87 39.03 18.88
CA SER A 728 -18.32 40.04 19.80
C SER A 728 -16.94 39.64 20.36
N GLN A 729 -16.56 38.38 20.21
CA GLN A 729 -15.33 37.85 20.77
C GLN A 729 -14.09 38.48 20.12
N LYS A 730 -13.16 38.97 20.96
CA LYS A 730 -11.95 39.66 20.52
C LYS A 730 -11.14 38.81 19.52
N GLY A 731 -10.96 39.36 18.32
CA GLY A 731 -10.19 38.72 17.24
C GLY A 731 -11.03 37.98 16.20
N TYR A 732 -12.36 37.90 16.37
CA TYR A 732 -13.27 37.33 15.37
C TYR A 732 -13.14 38.07 14.04
N ASP A 733 -13.22 39.41 14.02
CA ASP A 733 -13.07 40.23 12.79
C ASP A 733 -11.76 39.97 12.05
N THR A 734 -10.68 39.75 12.80
CA THR A 734 -9.38 39.45 12.21
C THR A 734 -9.38 38.07 11.56
N ALA A 735 -9.97 37.07 12.22
CA ALA A 735 -10.14 35.73 11.66
C ALA A 735 -11.06 35.76 10.42
N ALA A 736 -12.20 36.44 10.50
CA ALA A 736 -13.13 36.62 9.39
C ALA A 736 -12.47 37.27 8.18
N ARG A 737 -11.65 38.32 8.37
CA ARG A 737 -10.87 38.94 7.28
C ARG A 737 -9.85 37.98 6.67
N LYS A 738 -9.17 37.16 7.48
CA LYS A 738 -8.25 36.13 6.98
C LYS A 738 -8.99 35.05 6.17
N VAL A 739 -10.14 34.59 6.65
CA VAL A 739 -10.99 33.62 5.95
C VAL A 739 -11.52 34.20 4.63
N ASN A 740 -11.97 35.46 4.62
CA ASN A 740 -12.46 36.11 3.40
C ASN A 740 -11.38 36.25 2.31
N ARG A 741 -10.11 36.32 2.69
CA ARG A 741 -8.97 36.29 1.74
C ARG A 741 -8.65 34.88 1.21
N SER A 742 -9.20 33.83 1.82
CA SER A 742 -9.02 32.46 1.34
C SER A 742 -9.59 32.31 -0.07
N ARG A 743 -8.95 31.48 -0.89
CA ARG A 743 -9.47 31.09 -2.21
C ARG A 743 -10.59 30.04 -2.11
N ASN A 744 -10.78 29.45 -0.93
CA ASN A 744 -11.76 28.39 -0.72
C ASN A 744 -13.14 28.98 -0.41
N GLU A 745 -14.02 28.99 -1.41
CA GLU A 745 -15.38 29.55 -1.30
C GLU A 745 -16.21 28.87 -0.22
N LYS A 746 -16.10 27.54 -0.08
CA LYS A 746 -16.86 26.78 0.92
C LYS A 746 -16.47 27.16 2.34
N LEU A 747 -15.17 27.38 2.58
CA LEU A 747 -14.70 27.83 3.90
C LEU A 747 -15.26 29.21 4.25
N ARG A 748 -15.32 30.13 3.28
CA ARG A 748 -15.91 31.47 3.46
C ARG A 748 -17.40 31.42 3.80
N LYS A 749 -18.13 30.44 3.24
CA LYS A 749 -19.56 30.23 3.51
C LYS A 749 -19.82 29.63 4.90
N LEU A 750 -19.02 28.65 5.32
CA LEU A 750 -19.25 27.92 6.56
C LEU A 750 -18.75 28.64 7.82
N PHE A 751 -17.66 29.39 7.73
CA PHE A 751 -17.05 30.06 8.90
C PHE A 751 -18.00 31.02 9.64
N PRO A 752 -18.77 31.90 8.97
CA PRO A 752 -19.73 32.78 9.63
C PRO A 752 -20.85 32.02 10.36
N LEU A 753 -21.08 30.76 10.00
CA LEU A 753 -22.10 29.88 10.59
C LEU A 753 -21.54 29.09 11.79
N GLY A 754 -20.29 29.37 12.21
CA GLY A 754 -19.60 28.63 13.27
C GLY A 754 -19.18 27.21 12.89
N LEU A 755 -19.24 26.86 11.60
CA LEU A 755 -18.83 25.57 11.04
C LEU A 755 -17.49 25.70 10.32
N GLY A 756 -16.67 24.65 10.41
CA GLY A 756 -15.41 24.58 9.69
C GLY A 756 -15.09 23.17 9.22
N PHE A 757 -14.18 23.06 8.25
CA PHE A 757 -13.61 21.78 7.84
C PHE A 757 -12.09 21.84 7.74
N HIS A 758 -11.42 20.70 7.95
CA HIS A 758 -9.97 20.59 7.89
C HIS A 758 -9.50 19.29 7.22
N HIS A 759 -8.65 19.40 6.20
CA HIS A 759 -8.00 18.26 5.58
C HIS A 759 -6.67 18.63 4.92
N ALA A 760 -5.79 17.66 4.71
CA ALA A 760 -4.46 17.85 4.10
C ALA A 760 -4.47 18.53 2.71
N GLY A 761 -5.58 18.39 1.96
CA GLY A 761 -5.75 19.07 0.65
C GLY A 761 -5.99 20.58 0.71
N MET A 762 -6.20 21.18 1.89
CA MET A 762 -6.32 22.63 2.04
C MET A 762 -4.94 23.29 2.02
N VAL A 763 -4.88 24.51 1.48
CA VAL A 763 -3.67 25.33 1.52
C VAL A 763 -3.26 25.55 2.98
N ARG A 764 -1.95 25.59 3.23
CA ARG A 764 -1.39 25.70 4.59
C ARG A 764 -1.90 26.94 5.34
N SER A 765 -2.07 28.06 4.64
CA SER A 765 -2.62 29.30 5.21
C SER A 765 -4.04 29.09 5.74
N ASP A 766 -4.89 28.41 4.96
CA ASP A 766 -6.29 28.17 5.36
C ASP A 766 -6.37 27.23 6.55
N ARG A 767 -5.56 26.16 6.57
CA ARG A 767 -5.49 25.23 7.71
C ARG A 767 -5.11 25.94 9.00
N ALA A 768 -4.07 26.79 8.95
CA ALA A 768 -3.64 27.55 10.11
C ALA A 768 -4.73 28.50 10.64
N VAL A 769 -5.49 29.12 9.74
CA VAL A 769 -6.62 30.00 10.12
C VAL A 769 -7.75 29.20 10.77
N VAL A 770 -8.11 28.04 10.22
CA VAL A 770 -9.14 27.15 10.81
C VAL A 770 -8.71 26.60 12.17
N GLU A 771 -7.45 26.19 12.31
CA GLU A 771 -6.88 25.73 13.58
C GLU A 771 -6.91 26.84 14.65
N GLU A 772 -6.49 28.06 14.29
CA GLU A 772 -6.53 29.24 15.17
C GLU A 772 -7.97 29.60 15.56
N ALA A 773 -8.89 29.57 14.60
CA ALA A 773 -10.30 29.89 14.82
C ALA A 773 -11.01 28.87 15.73
N PHE A 774 -10.76 27.58 15.53
CA PHE A 774 -11.30 26.53 16.38
C PHE A 774 -10.71 26.61 17.79
N ALA A 775 -9.39 26.82 17.93
CA ALA A 775 -8.76 26.97 19.24
C ALA A 775 -9.30 28.17 20.04
N LYS A 776 -9.71 29.24 19.36
CA LYS A 776 -10.32 30.43 19.97
C LYS A 776 -11.82 30.31 20.25
N GLY A 777 -12.49 29.26 19.76
CA GLY A 777 -13.92 29.07 19.97
C GLY A 777 -14.83 29.71 18.94
N PHE A 778 -14.27 30.31 17.87
CA PHE A 778 -15.03 30.91 16.76
C PHE A 778 -15.71 29.85 15.89
N ILE A 779 -15.14 28.65 15.84
CA ILE A 779 -15.75 27.49 15.19
C ILE A 779 -16.22 26.53 16.28
N LYS A 780 -17.52 26.22 16.30
CA LYS A 780 -18.14 25.30 17.27
C LYS A 780 -18.02 23.85 16.83
N VAL A 781 -18.14 23.60 15.52
CA VAL A 781 -18.07 22.28 14.90
C VAL A 781 -16.99 22.26 13.83
N LEU A 782 -16.03 21.35 13.98
CA LEU A 782 -14.98 21.12 13.00
C LEU A 782 -15.08 19.71 12.41
N THR A 783 -15.37 19.59 11.12
CA THR A 783 -15.28 18.32 10.39
C THR A 783 -13.87 18.12 9.84
N CYS A 784 -13.23 16.98 10.08
CA CYS A 784 -11.85 16.79 9.67
C CYS A 784 -11.51 15.35 9.27
N THR A 785 -10.36 15.16 8.61
CA THR A 785 -9.83 13.81 8.37
C THR A 785 -8.86 13.39 9.46
N ALA A 786 -8.57 12.09 9.57
CA ALA A 786 -7.63 11.52 10.54
C ALA A 786 -6.25 12.20 10.55
N THR A 787 -5.84 12.84 9.44
CA THR A 787 -4.58 13.60 9.34
C THR A 787 -4.44 14.71 10.40
N LEU A 788 -5.54 15.27 10.89
CA LEU A 788 -5.52 16.27 11.96
C LEU A 788 -5.09 15.65 13.29
N ALA A 789 -5.61 14.46 13.62
CA ALA A 789 -5.31 13.77 14.88
C ALA A 789 -3.83 13.46 15.04
N TRP A 790 -3.11 13.24 13.95
CA TRP A 790 -1.69 13.01 13.97
C TRP A 790 -0.83 14.28 13.81
N GLY A 791 -1.36 15.30 13.12
CA GLY A 791 -0.54 16.40 12.63
C GLY A 791 -0.56 17.68 13.45
N VAL A 792 -1.57 17.88 14.29
CA VAL A 792 -1.76 19.14 15.04
C VAL A 792 -2.29 18.85 16.43
N ASN A 793 -1.69 19.48 17.45
CA ASN A 793 -2.22 19.47 18.80
C ASN A 793 -3.42 20.41 19.02
N LEU A 794 -4.56 20.03 18.44
CA LEU A 794 -5.84 20.72 18.57
C LEU A 794 -6.86 19.84 19.30
N PRO A 795 -7.07 20.01 20.62
CA PRO A 795 -8.08 19.26 21.36
C PRO A 795 -9.49 19.86 21.21
N ALA A 796 -10.52 19.03 21.38
CA ALA A 796 -11.92 19.40 21.50
C ALA A 796 -12.53 18.71 22.72
N HIS A 797 -13.64 19.19 23.28
CA HIS A 797 -14.31 18.48 24.37
C HIS A 797 -14.86 17.13 23.88
N THR A 798 -15.60 17.17 22.77
CA THR A 798 -16.23 15.99 22.18
C THR A 798 -15.59 15.63 20.83
N VAL A 799 -15.28 14.35 20.62
CA VAL A 799 -14.77 13.83 19.35
C VAL A 799 -15.66 12.71 18.82
N ILE A 800 -16.11 12.83 17.58
CA ILE A 800 -16.95 11.84 16.88
C ILE A 800 -16.16 11.26 15.71
N ILE A 801 -16.05 9.95 15.62
CA ILE A 801 -15.55 9.24 14.42
C ILE A 801 -16.77 8.71 13.67
N LYS A 802 -17.02 9.24 12.47
CA LYS A 802 -18.17 8.87 11.64
C LYS A 802 -17.75 7.92 10.52
N GLY A 803 -18.14 6.66 10.65
CA GLY A 803 -17.71 5.57 9.79
C GLY A 803 -16.31 5.09 10.14
N THR A 804 -15.93 3.90 9.69
CA THR A 804 -14.60 3.30 9.94
C THR A 804 -13.94 2.74 8.69
N THR A 805 -14.57 2.90 7.53
CA THR A 805 -14.08 2.36 6.26
C THR A 805 -13.30 3.44 5.52
N LEU A 806 -12.03 3.18 5.20
CA LEU A 806 -11.11 4.10 4.54
C LEU A 806 -10.50 3.47 3.29
N TYR A 807 -10.31 4.27 2.23
CA TYR A 807 -9.60 3.81 1.02
C TYR A 807 -8.09 4.06 1.14
N ILE A 808 -7.28 2.99 1.11
CA ILE A 808 -5.81 3.09 1.07
C ILE A 808 -5.31 2.70 -0.34
N PRO A 809 -4.76 3.64 -1.12
CA PRO A 809 -4.16 3.35 -2.44
C PRO A 809 -3.07 2.28 -2.37
N GLU A 810 -2.23 2.32 -1.34
CA GLU A 810 -1.16 1.36 -1.09
C GLU A 810 -1.67 -0.08 -0.92
N LYS A 811 -2.92 -0.28 -0.48
CA LYS A 811 -3.55 -1.60 -0.34
C LYS A 811 -4.55 -1.91 -1.47
N GLY A 812 -4.75 -0.97 -2.40
CA GLY A 812 -5.65 -1.13 -3.54
C GLY A 812 -7.14 -1.19 -3.21
N GLY A 813 -7.52 -0.96 -1.95
CA GLY A 813 -8.87 -1.25 -1.48
C GLY A 813 -9.31 -0.49 -0.24
N PHE A 814 -10.58 -0.69 0.10
CA PHE A 814 -11.17 -0.19 1.33
C PHE A 814 -10.76 -1.11 2.49
N VAL A 815 -10.26 -0.50 3.56
CA VAL A 815 -9.86 -1.17 4.80
C VAL A 815 -10.56 -0.53 5.98
N GLN A 816 -10.60 -1.25 7.10
CA GLN A 816 -11.11 -0.69 8.35
C GLN A 816 -10.03 0.15 9.04
N LEU A 817 -10.45 1.22 9.69
CA LEU A 817 -9.60 2.12 10.47
C LEU A 817 -8.92 1.31 11.58
N GLY A 818 -7.60 1.47 11.72
CA GLY A 818 -6.82 0.80 12.75
C GLY A 818 -7.23 1.22 14.16
N MET A 819 -7.07 0.34 15.14
CA MET A 819 -7.37 0.70 16.54
C MET A 819 -6.43 1.80 17.05
N LEU A 820 -5.19 1.84 16.57
CA LEU A 820 -4.22 2.88 16.91
C LEU A 820 -4.68 4.27 16.43
N ASP A 821 -5.18 4.37 15.19
CA ASP A 821 -5.78 5.60 14.67
C ASP A 821 -6.99 6.06 15.49
N VAL A 822 -7.88 5.12 15.86
CA VAL A 822 -9.03 5.41 16.72
C VAL A 822 -8.57 5.99 18.05
N MET A 823 -7.57 5.36 18.69
CA MET A 823 -7.04 5.85 19.96
C MET A 823 -6.37 7.22 19.83
N GLN A 824 -5.69 7.49 18.72
CA GLN A 824 -5.05 8.78 18.49
C GLN A 824 -6.08 9.90 18.26
N ILE A 825 -7.15 9.60 17.50
CA ILE A 825 -8.29 10.50 17.34
C ILE A 825 -8.97 10.74 18.70
N PHE A 826 -9.23 9.69 19.47
CA PHE A 826 -9.79 9.80 20.81
C PHE A 826 -8.88 10.56 21.78
N GLY A 827 -7.57 10.55 21.55
CA GLY A 827 -6.59 11.38 22.23
C GLY A 827 -6.83 12.89 22.11
N ARG A 828 -7.65 13.34 21.15
CA ARG A 828 -8.03 14.75 20.96
C ARG A 828 -9.23 15.19 21.80
N ALA A 829 -9.95 14.26 22.44
CA ALA A 829 -11.10 14.60 23.28
C ALA A 829 -10.70 15.01 24.70
N GLY A 830 -11.33 16.05 25.23
CA GLY A 830 -11.00 16.69 26.50
C GLY A 830 -9.82 17.65 26.40
N ARG A 831 -10.09 18.95 26.53
CA ARG A 831 -9.08 20.03 26.51
C ARG A 831 -8.42 20.15 27.88
N PRO A 832 -7.11 19.89 28.00
CA PRO A 832 -6.40 20.12 29.26
C PRO A 832 -6.59 21.56 29.73
N GLN A 833 -6.83 21.75 31.03
CA GLN A 833 -7.11 23.03 31.72
C GLN A 833 -8.54 23.59 31.57
N TYR A 834 -9.31 23.21 30.54
CA TYR A 834 -10.67 23.72 30.32
C TYR A 834 -11.74 22.70 30.71
N ASP A 835 -11.53 21.44 30.33
CA ASP A 835 -12.54 20.39 30.48
C ASP A 835 -12.21 19.49 31.68
N LYS A 836 -13.26 19.10 32.42
CA LYS A 836 -13.14 18.11 33.51
C LYS A 836 -13.18 16.67 33.00
N THR A 837 -13.90 16.44 31.91
CA THR A 837 -14.07 15.15 31.24
C THR A 837 -14.04 15.38 29.73
N GLY A 838 -13.78 14.33 28.95
CA GLY A 838 -13.92 14.35 27.50
C GLY A 838 -14.86 13.25 27.05
N GLU A 839 -15.54 13.46 25.93
CA GLU A 839 -16.47 12.49 25.35
C GLU A 839 -16.01 12.04 23.96
N THR A 840 -16.07 10.74 23.70
CA THR A 840 -15.89 10.19 22.36
C THR A 840 -17.01 9.28 21.89
N PHE A 841 -17.27 9.36 20.58
CA PHE A 841 -18.24 8.52 19.89
C PHE A 841 -17.58 7.87 18.67
N LEU A 842 -17.59 6.55 18.57
CA LEU A 842 -17.21 5.83 17.35
C LEU A 842 -18.45 5.23 16.71
N ILE A 843 -18.84 5.76 15.54
CA ILE A 843 -19.98 5.29 14.77
C ILE A 843 -19.48 4.37 13.66
N THR A 844 -19.90 3.11 13.70
CA THR A 844 -19.45 2.05 12.80
C THR A 844 -20.60 1.17 12.33
N GLU A 845 -20.33 0.30 11.37
CA GLU A 845 -21.24 -0.77 10.97
C GLU A 845 -21.41 -1.79 12.11
N SER A 846 -22.62 -2.34 12.26
CA SER A 846 -22.94 -3.26 13.38
C SER A 846 -22.09 -4.52 13.42
N ASP A 847 -21.57 -4.99 12.29
CA ASP A 847 -20.65 -6.13 12.17
C ASP A 847 -19.24 -5.78 12.68
N GLN A 848 -18.79 -4.54 12.47
CA GLN A 848 -17.48 -4.05 12.91
C GLN A 848 -17.48 -3.59 14.37
N LEU A 849 -18.65 -3.34 14.99
CA LEU A 849 -18.73 -2.93 16.41
C LEU A 849 -18.02 -3.94 17.32
N LEU A 850 -18.29 -5.23 17.14
CA LEU A 850 -17.67 -6.29 17.96
C LEU A 850 -16.15 -6.35 17.76
N ARG A 851 -15.67 -6.07 16.54
CA ARG A 851 -14.24 -5.97 16.24
C ARG A 851 -13.59 -4.88 17.09
N TYR A 852 -14.12 -3.65 17.10
CA TYR A 852 -13.52 -2.56 17.89
C TYR A 852 -13.59 -2.80 19.40
N LEU A 853 -14.67 -3.39 19.90
CA LEU A 853 -14.79 -3.77 21.31
C LEU A 853 -13.81 -4.89 21.70
N ALA A 854 -13.61 -5.88 20.82
CA ALA A 854 -12.59 -6.91 21.01
C ALA A 854 -11.18 -6.32 21.00
N LEU A 855 -10.89 -5.40 20.06
CA LEU A 855 -9.59 -4.73 19.95
C LEU A 855 -9.25 -3.87 21.19
N LEU A 856 -10.26 -3.26 21.82
CA LEU A 856 -10.13 -2.58 23.11
C LEU A 856 -9.76 -3.53 24.26
N ASN A 857 -10.44 -4.68 24.34
CA ASN A 857 -10.29 -5.64 25.42
C ASN A 857 -9.02 -6.47 25.32
N HIS A 858 -8.66 -6.87 24.11
CA HIS A 858 -7.55 -7.79 23.86
C HIS A 858 -6.23 -7.09 23.59
N GLN A 859 -6.18 -5.75 23.69
CA GLN A 859 -4.93 -4.98 23.74
C GLN A 859 -3.92 -5.53 22.69
N MET A 860 -4.19 -5.30 21.39
CA MET A 860 -3.42 -5.94 20.31
C MET A 860 -1.90 -5.84 20.54
N SER A 861 -1.23 -6.97 20.64
CA SER A 861 0.23 -7.01 20.73
C SER A 861 0.85 -6.36 19.51
N ILE A 862 1.88 -5.55 19.72
CA ILE A 862 2.67 -5.00 18.64
C ILE A 862 3.53 -6.14 18.09
N GLU A 863 3.29 -6.49 16.84
CA GLU A 863 4.08 -7.47 16.09
C GLU A 863 4.96 -6.78 15.04
N SER A 864 6.14 -7.34 14.79
CA SER A 864 7.04 -6.91 13.72
C SER A 864 6.50 -7.27 12.34
N GLN A 865 6.62 -6.33 11.38
CA GLN A 865 6.34 -6.53 9.95
C GLN A 865 7.63 -6.74 9.11
N PHE A 866 8.79 -6.95 9.76
CA PHE A 866 10.11 -6.88 9.12
C PHE A 866 10.38 -7.94 8.05
N ILE A 867 9.77 -9.13 8.14
CA ILE A 867 10.02 -10.26 7.22
C ILE A 867 9.83 -9.85 5.75
N LYS A 868 8.78 -9.08 5.45
CA LYS A 868 8.48 -8.63 4.08
C LYS A 868 9.54 -7.66 3.53
N ALA A 869 10.15 -6.86 4.41
CA ALA A 869 11.13 -5.84 4.04
C ALA A 869 12.59 -6.31 4.22
N LEU A 870 12.80 -7.54 4.70
CA LEU A 870 14.11 -8.08 5.04
C LEU A 870 15.12 -8.02 3.88
N PRO A 871 14.79 -8.38 2.62
CA PRO A 871 15.77 -8.31 1.53
C PRO A 871 16.26 -6.87 1.27
N ASP A 872 15.37 -5.89 1.26
CA ASP A 872 15.71 -4.50 0.99
C ASP A 872 16.58 -3.89 2.10
N HIS A 873 16.28 -4.22 3.36
CA HIS A 873 17.06 -3.78 4.51
C HIS A 873 18.41 -4.52 4.61
N LEU A 874 18.46 -5.82 4.29
CA LEU A 874 19.71 -6.57 4.21
C LEU A 874 20.64 -5.98 3.13
N ASN A 875 20.09 -5.65 1.95
CA ASN A 875 20.85 -4.95 0.92
C ASN A 875 21.40 -3.61 1.43
N ALA A 876 20.62 -2.85 2.20
CA ALA A 876 21.12 -1.59 2.75
C ALA A 876 22.34 -1.77 3.65
N GLU A 877 22.33 -2.78 4.53
CA GLU A 877 23.45 -3.09 5.42
C GLU A 877 24.67 -3.66 4.67
N ILE A 878 24.45 -4.46 3.62
CA ILE A 878 25.54 -4.92 2.73
C ILE A 878 26.20 -3.73 2.02
N ILE A 879 25.41 -2.74 1.58
CA ILE A 879 25.93 -1.54 0.91
C ILE A 879 26.68 -0.62 1.86
N LEU A 880 26.23 -0.53 3.11
CA LEU A 880 26.94 0.20 4.17
C LEU A 880 28.22 -0.49 4.61
N GLY A 881 28.37 -1.79 4.32
CA GLY A 881 29.50 -2.60 4.75
C GLY A 881 29.42 -3.02 6.22
N THR A 882 28.28 -2.77 6.90
CA THR A 882 28.04 -3.23 8.26
C THR A 882 27.84 -4.74 8.30
N VAL A 883 27.37 -5.34 7.21
CA VAL A 883 27.16 -6.78 7.03
C VAL A 883 27.90 -7.26 5.80
N THR A 884 28.95 -8.05 6.01
CA THR A 884 29.83 -8.57 4.94
C THR A 884 29.67 -10.07 4.70
N ASN A 885 29.11 -10.80 5.67
CA ASN A 885 28.96 -12.25 5.61
C ASN A 885 27.71 -12.74 6.37
N MET A 886 27.36 -14.01 6.18
CA MET A 886 26.18 -14.66 6.75
C MET A 886 26.15 -14.59 8.29
N LYS A 887 27.30 -14.71 8.96
CA LYS A 887 27.37 -14.66 10.42
C LYS A 887 26.98 -13.27 10.93
N GLU A 888 27.57 -12.24 10.33
CA GLU A 888 27.25 -10.84 10.64
C GLU A 888 25.79 -10.48 10.34
N ALA A 889 25.20 -11.05 9.30
CA ALA A 889 23.78 -10.86 8.98
C ALA A 889 22.85 -11.50 10.02
N ILE A 890 23.18 -12.71 10.51
CA ILE A 890 22.41 -13.37 11.59
C ILE A 890 22.48 -12.57 12.88
N GLU A 891 23.68 -12.05 13.19
CA GLU A 891 23.91 -11.17 14.34
C GLU A 891 23.14 -9.85 14.21
N TRP A 892 23.19 -9.21 13.02
CA TRP A 892 22.39 -8.02 12.71
C TRP A 892 20.89 -8.25 12.95
N LEU A 893 20.36 -9.39 12.48
CA LEU A 893 18.96 -9.75 12.70
C LEU A 893 18.63 -9.88 14.19
N GLY A 894 19.62 -10.18 15.05
CA GLY A 894 19.48 -10.25 16.51
C GLY A 894 19.21 -8.91 17.21
N TYR A 895 19.44 -7.77 16.55
CA TYR A 895 19.10 -6.45 17.09
C TYR A 895 17.69 -5.97 16.71
N THR A 896 16.99 -6.72 15.86
CA THR A 896 15.67 -6.34 15.36
C THR A 896 14.56 -6.65 16.35
N TYR A 897 13.42 -5.97 16.22
CA TYR A 897 12.24 -6.30 17.00
C TYR A 897 11.65 -7.65 16.56
N LEU A 898 11.76 -7.99 15.26
CA LEU A 898 11.45 -9.33 14.74
C LEU A 898 12.06 -10.44 15.57
N TYR A 899 13.36 -10.37 15.88
CA TYR A 899 14.02 -11.42 16.67
C TYR A 899 13.37 -11.63 18.04
N ILE A 900 13.11 -10.53 18.76
CA ILE A 900 12.47 -10.58 20.07
C ILE A 900 11.06 -11.15 19.97
N ARG A 901 10.30 -10.77 18.94
CA ARG A 901 8.94 -11.28 18.72
C ARG A 901 8.90 -12.75 18.31
N MET A 902 9.86 -13.23 17.50
CA MET A 902 9.99 -14.67 17.21
C MET A 902 10.30 -15.49 18.48
N LEU A 903 11.08 -14.94 19.42
CA LEU A 903 11.34 -15.59 20.71
C LEU A 903 10.12 -15.57 21.63
N ARG A 904 9.32 -14.50 21.62
CA ARG A 904 8.17 -14.37 22.53
C ARG A 904 6.92 -15.06 22.00
N ASN A 905 6.67 -14.99 20.70
CA ASN A 905 5.52 -15.55 20.02
C ASN A 905 5.94 -16.36 18.77
N PRO A 906 6.64 -17.51 18.93
CA PRO A 906 7.17 -18.30 17.82
C PRO A 906 6.08 -18.76 16.83
N MET A 907 4.91 -19.16 17.34
CA MET A 907 3.80 -19.65 16.52
C MET A 907 3.27 -18.56 15.58
N GLY A 908 3.21 -17.30 16.03
CA GLY A 908 2.82 -16.17 15.18
C GLY A 908 3.75 -15.92 13.99
N TYR A 909 4.98 -16.44 14.06
CA TYR A 909 5.99 -16.35 13.00
C TYR A 909 6.23 -17.69 12.29
N GLY A 910 5.34 -18.67 12.46
CA GLY A 910 5.44 -19.98 11.80
C GLY A 910 6.48 -20.93 12.41
N ILE A 911 6.97 -20.65 13.62
CA ILE A 911 7.97 -21.49 14.31
C ILE A 911 7.24 -22.44 15.26
N GLY A 912 7.38 -23.74 15.03
CA GLY A 912 6.76 -24.78 15.85
C GLY A 912 7.39 -24.88 17.25
N TYR A 913 6.63 -25.31 18.25
CA TYR A 913 7.12 -25.46 19.64
C TYR A 913 8.34 -26.39 19.74
N LYS A 914 8.29 -27.56 19.09
CA LYS A 914 9.41 -28.53 19.01
C LYS A 914 10.65 -27.99 18.29
N GLU A 915 10.46 -27.00 17.42
CA GLU A 915 11.56 -26.37 16.71
C GLU A 915 12.25 -25.33 17.60
N ARG A 916 11.46 -24.53 18.32
CA ARG A 916 11.97 -23.61 19.34
C ARG A 916 12.75 -24.33 20.45
N GLU A 917 12.29 -25.48 20.92
CA GLU A 917 13.03 -26.25 21.94
C GLU A 917 14.39 -26.75 21.44
N ARG A 918 14.54 -27.00 20.14
CA ARG A 918 15.80 -27.42 19.54
C ARG A 918 16.73 -26.26 19.19
N ASP A 919 16.19 -25.06 19.04
CA ASP A 919 16.90 -23.84 18.64
C ASP A 919 16.43 -22.65 19.49
N GLU A 920 16.80 -22.66 20.77
CA GLU A 920 16.32 -21.66 21.75
C GLU A 920 16.62 -20.21 21.34
N LEU A 921 17.78 -19.98 20.71
CA LEU A 921 18.21 -18.66 20.21
C LEU A 921 17.85 -18.41 18.74
N LEU A 922 17.08 -19.31 18.13
CA LEU A 922 16.58 -19.23 16.76
C LEU A 922 17.69 -18.97 15.73
N TYR A 923 18.87 -19.56 15.91
CA TYR A 923 20.01 -19.38 15.01
C TYR A 923 19.73 -19.97 13.62
N THR A 924 19.18 -21.17 13.56
CA THR A 924 18.83 -21.86 12.31
C THR A 924 17.74 -21.12 11.57
N GLN A 925 16.73 -20.65 12.30
CA GLN A 925 15.65 -19.85 11.75
C GLN A 925 16.12 -18.51 11.19
N ARG A 926 16.94 -17.75 11.95
CA ARG A 926 17.57 -16.52 11.44
C ARG A 926 18.44 -16.77 10.22
N LYS A 927 19.24 -17.85 10.22
CA LYS A 927 20.06 -18.24 9.07
C LYS A 927 19.20 -18.53 7.83
N SER A 928 18.07 -19.22 8.00
CA SER A 928 17.12 -19.50 6.91
C SER A 928 16.54 -18.22 6.32
N LEU A 929 16.07 -17.30 7.17
CA LEU A 929 15.54 -16.00 6.75
C LEU A 929 16.57 -15.17 5.97
N VAL A 930 17.79 -15.06 6.50
CA VAL A 930 18.88 -14.34 5.83
C VAL A 930 19.26 -15.02 4.51
N LYS A 931 19.32 -16.35 4.47
CA LYS A 931 19.62 -17.09 3.23
C LYS A 931 18.58 -16.82 2.14
N ASN A 932 17.29 -16.88 2.48
CA ASN A 932 16.21 -16.59 1.53
C ASN A 932 16.27 -15.14 1.02
N ALA A 933 16.53 -14.18 1.92
CA ALA A 933 16.72 -12.78 1.54
C ALA A 933 17.94 -12.58 0.62
N ALA A 934 19.06 -13.23 0.92
CA ALA A 934 20.27 -13.19 0.10
C ALA A 934 20.06 -13.79 -1.30
N GLN A 935 19.29 -14.87 -1.41
CA GLN A 935 18.91 -15.47 -2.69
C GLN A 935 18.07 -14.50 -3.52
N ALA A 936 17.04 -13.88 -2.93
CA ALA A 936 16.23 -12.86 -3.60
C ALA A 936 17.07 -11.67 -4.11
N LEU A 937 18.06 -11.22 -3.33
CA LEU A 937 19.00 -10.16 -3.76
C LEU A 937 19.92 -10.58 -4.89
N THR A 938 20.33 -11.85 -4.91
CA THR A 938 21.18 -12.43 -5.96
C THR A 938 20.42 -12.56 -7.28
N GLU A 939 19.18 -13.04 -7.22
CA GLU A 939 18.26 -13.09 -8.36
C GLU A 939 18.01 -11.69 -8.95
N ALA A 940 17.81 -10.69 -8.09
CA ALA A 940 17.66 -9.29 -8.50
C ALA A 940 18.98 -8.60 -8.93
N LYS A 941 20.13 -9.29 -8.86
CA LYS A 941 21.48 -8.76 -9.14
C LYS A 941 21.86 -7.54 -8.28
N MET A 942 21.28 -7.43 -7.08
CA MET A 942 21.52 -6.34 -6.12
C MET A 942 22.69 -6.63 -5.19
N ALA A 943 22.90 -7.90 -4.83
CA ALA A 943 24.08 -8.38 -4.14
C ALA A 943 24.53 -9.69 -4.80
N SER A 944 25.80 -10.06 -4.64
CA SER A 944 26.29 -11.41 -4.96
C SER A 944 26.52 -12.15 -3.66
N PHE A 945 25.90 -13.31 -3.50
CA PHE A 945 26.06 -14.17 -2.33
C PHE A 945 26.78 -15.46 -2.71
N ASP A 946 27.95 -15.70 -2.13
CA ASP A 946 28.67 -16.96 -2.29
C ASP A 946 28.24 -17.94 -1.19
N GLU A 947 27.44 -18.94 -1.54
CA GLU A 947 26.94 -19.92 -0.56
C GLU A 947 28.05 -20.72 0.14
N LYS A 948 29.23 -20.87 -0.50
CA LYS A 948 30.34 -21.66 0.06
C LYS A 948 31.08 -20.88 1.14
N SER A 949 31.46 -19.64 0.86
CA SER A 949 32.14 -18.78 1.84
C SER A 949 31.18 -18.08 2.80
N GLY A 950 29.91 -17.95 2.43
CA GLY A 950 28.93 -17.17 3.17
C GLY A 950 29.11 -15.66 3.03
N ASN A 951 29.94 -15.18 2.10
CA ASN A 951 30.24 -13.76 1.92
C ASN A 951 29.24 -13.05 1.00
N PHE A 952 28.98 -11.79 1.31
CA PHE A 952 28.19 -10.87 0.50
C PHE A 952 29.10 -9.88 -0.24
N PHE A 953 28.80 -9.66 -1.52
CA PHE A 953 29.45 -8.63 -2.31
C PHE A 953 28.42 -7.62 -2.83
N SER A 954 28.64 -6.34 -2.50
CA SER A 954 27.81 -5.24 -2.98
C SER A 954 27.87 -5.09 -4.50
N THR A 955 26.73 -4.82 -5.15
CA THR A 955 26.72 -4.39 -6.56
C THR A 955 26.33 -2.92 -6.71
N ASN A 956 26.66 -2.31 -7.85
CA ASN A 956 26.21 -0.95 -8.17
C ASN A 956 24.67 -0.84 -8.22
N MET A 957 23.97 -1.91 -8.62
CA MET A 957 22.50 -1.93 -8.64
C MET A 957 21.95 -1.92 -7.21
N GLY A 958 22.50 -2.75 -6.32
CA GLY A 958 22.15 -2.74 -4.90
C GLY A 958 22.40 -1.38 -4.24
N ARG A 959 23.50 -0.70 -4.60
CA ARG A 959 23.82 0.65 -4.10
C ARG A 959 22.77 1.66 -4.51
N VAL A 960 22.41 1.70 -5.79
CA VAL A 960 21.38 2.62 -6.29
C VAL A 960 20.02 2.30 -5.66
N ALA A 961 19.63 1.02 -5.58
CA ALA A 961 18.38 0.61 -4.95
C ALA A 961 18.30 1.02 -3.46
N SER A 962 19.38 0.84 -2.70
CA SER A 962 19.48 1.28 -1.30
C SER A 962 19.35 2.80 -1.16
N HIS A 963 20.08 3.57 -1.98
CA HIS A 963 20.09 5.04 -1.94
C HIS A 963 18.77 5.70 -2.35
N PHE A 964 18.00 5.04 -3.21
CA PHE A 964 16.72 5.56 -3.72
C PHE A 964 15.51 4.85 -3.14
N TYR A 965 15.69 3.88 -2.23
CA TYR A 965 14.60 3.18 -1.55
C TYR A 965 13.66 2.47 -2.53
N ILE A 966 14.25 1.66 -3.41
CA ILE A 966 13.57 0.86 -4.43
C ILE A 966 13.53 -0.60 -4.00
N HIS A 967 12.36 -1.23 -4.14
CA HIS A 967 12.20 -2.65 -3.81
C HIS A 967 12.99 -3.57 -4.73
N HIS A 968 13.53 -4.67 -4.20
CA HIS A 968 14.30 -5.63 -4.99
C HIS A 968 13.52 -6.23 -6.16
N GLU A 969 12.21 -6.46 -6.00
CA GLU A 969 11.32 -6.96 -7.05
C GLU A 969 11.20 -5.97 -8.22
N SER A 970 11.21 -4.66 -7.93
CA SER A 970 11.26 -3.62 -8.96
C SER A 970 12.59 -3.66 -9.71
N VAL A 971 13.71 -3.83 -9.01
CA VAL A 971 15.03 -3.93 -9.65
C VAL A 971 15.14 -5.17 -10.54
N GLN A 972 14.59 -6.31 -10.11
CA GLN A 972 14.49 -7.51 -10.92
C GLN A 972 13.69 -7.23 -12.20
N THR A 973 12.52 -6.62 -12.07
CA THR A 973 11.68 -6.21 -13.22
C THR A 973 12.43 -5.26 -14.16
N TYR A 974 13.18 -4.29 -13.63
CA TYR A 974 13.98 -3.38 -14.45
C TYR A 974 15.14 -4.08 -15.15
N ASN A 975 15.77 -5.07 -14.53
CA ASN A 975 16.84 -5.84 -15.16
C ASN A 975 16.34 -6.66 -16.35
N GLU A 976 15.07 -7.07 -16.34
CA GLU A 976 14.43 -7.78 -17.46
C GLU A 976 13.94 -6.81 -18.55
N LEU A 977 13.35 -5.67 -18.18
CA LEU A 977 12.70 -4.76 -19.12
C LEU A 977 13.62 -3.68 -19.70
N LEU A 978 14.69 -3.27 -19.01
CA LEU A 978 15.59 -2.21 -19.48
C LEU A 978 16.47 -2.70 -20.63
N LYS A 979 16.24 -2.14 -21.82
CA LYS A 979 17.06 -2.35 -23.03
C LYS A 979 17.80 -1.05 -23.40
N PRO A 980 18.97 -1.09 -24.07
CA PRO A 980 19.74 0.12 -24.39
C PRO A 980 18.96 1.18 -25.19
N TYR A 981 18.02 0.73 -26.02
CA TYR A 981 17.19 1.58 -26.87
C TYR A 981 15.72 1.36 -26.51
N LEU A 982 15.19 2.21 -25.63
CA LEU A 982 13.76 2.26 -25.31
C LEU A 982 13.16 3.59 -25.79
N THR A 983 11.94 3.52 -26.29
CA THR A 983 11.13 4.71 -26.59
C THR A 983 10.46 5.25 -25.33
N ASP A 984 9.96 6.48 -25.36
CA ASP A 984 9.29 7.11 -24.21
C ASP A 984 8.03 6.33 -23.79
N GLU A 985 7.29 5.80 -24.76
CA GLU A 985 6.15 4.92 -24.49
C GLU A 985 6.56 3.64 -23.75
N GLN A 986 7.67 3.02 -24.16
CA GLN A 986 8.19 1.82 -23.49
C GLN A 986 8.71 2.15 -22.09
N LEU A 987 9.29 3.33 -21.90
CA LEU A 987 9.80 3.77 -20.60
C LEU A 987 8.66 3.99 -19.60
N LEU A 988 7.54 4.57 -20.04
CA LEU A 988 6.32 4.66 -19.22
C LEU A 988 5.79 3.29 -18.82
N VAL A 989 5.87 2.30 -19.73
CA VAL A 989 5.51 0.91 -19.41
C VAL A 989 6.46 0.34 -18.35
N VAL A 990 7.78 0.56 -18.46
CA VAL A 990 8.75 0.12 -17.43
C VAL A 990 8.42 0.72 -16.06
N LEU A 991 8.14 2.03 -16.01
CA LEU A 991 7.73 2.72 -14.78
C LEU A 991 6.40 2.19 -14.22
N ALA A 992 5.45 1.83 -15.07
CA ALA A 992 4.17 1.27 -14.62
C ALA A 992 4.30 -0.17 -14.06
N HIS A 993 5.39 -0.88 -14.37
CA HIS A 993 5.65 -2.24 -13.87
C HIS A 993 6.34 -2.29 -12.51
N SER A 994 6.66 -1.14 -11.91
CA SER A 994 7.27 -1.05 -10.58
C SER A 994 6.39 -1.71 -9.50
N ARG A 995 7.00 -2.48 -8.59
CA ARG A 995 6.33 -3.11 -7.45
C ARG A 995 5.63 -2.10 -6.54
N GLU A 996 6.17 -0.89 -6.44
CA GLU A 996 5.59 0.22 -5.70
C GLU A 996 4.13 0.52 -6.14
N PHE A 997 3.75 0.13 -7.36
CA PHE A 997 2.41 0.34 -7.93
C PHE A 997 1.57 -0.94 -8.04
N SER A 998 2.05 -2.10 -7.57
CA SER A 998 1.38 -3.40 -7.79
C SER A 998 -0.03 -3.51 -7.19
N ASN A 999 -0.29 -2.71 -6.15
CA ASN A 999 -1.55 -2.71 -5.42
C ASN A 999 -2.56 -1.75 -6.04
N ILE A 1000 -2.16 -0.90 -6.99
CA ILE A 1000 -3.09 -0.07 -7.75
C ILE A 1000 -3.84 -0.98 -8.72
N LYS A 1001 -5.11 -1.18 -8.44
CA LYS A 1001 -6.01 -1.97 -9.29
C LYS A 1001 -6.95 -1.08 -10.06
N ILE A 1002 -7.20 -1.43 -11.32
CA ILE A 1002 -8.30 -0.82 -12.05
C ILE A 1002 -9.62 -1.40 -11.57
N ARG A 1003 -10.60 -0.52 -11.45
CA ARG A 1003 -11.95 -0.90 -11.08
C ARG A 1003 -12.87 -0.70 -12.27
N ASP A 1004 -13.85 -1.60 -12.42
CA ASP A 1004 -14.85 -1.52 -13.48
C ASP A 1004 -15.53 -0.15 -13.53
N ASP A 1005 -15.66 0.47 -12.36
CA ASP A 1005 -16.42 1.68 -12.16
C ASP A 1005 -15.56 2.94 -12.48
N GLU A 1006 -14.23 2.84 -12.46
CA GLU A 1006 -13.28 3.91 -12.82
C GLU A 1006 -12.89 3.89 -14.30
N LEU A 1007 -13.12 2.78 -15.00
CA LEU A 1007 -12.63 2.53 -16.36
C LEU A 1007 -12.99 3.64 -17.36
N ARG A 1008 -14.23 4.16 -17.30
CA ARG A 1008 -14.69 5.23 -18.18
C ARG A 1008 -13.93 6.54 -17.97
N ASP A 1009 -13.56 6.84 -16.74
CA ASP A 1009 -12.82 8.06 -16.44
C ASP A 1009 -11.34 7.89 -16.81
N VAL A 1010 -10.80 6.68 -16.67
CA VAL A 1010 -9.48 6.32 -17.22
C VAL A 1010 -9.46 6.44 -18.76
N GLU A 1011 -10.50 5.99 -19.46
CA GLU A 1011 -10.64 6.15 -20.92
C GLU A 1011 -10.68 7.62 -21.36
N LYS A 1012 -11.39 8.48 -20.61
CA LYS A 1012 -11.38 9.93 -20.86
C LYS A 1012 -10.01 10.55 -20.60
N LEU A 1013 -9.32 10.16 -19.53
CA LEU A 1013 -7.97 10.65 -19.23
C LEU A 1013 -6.98 10.19 -20.32
N ALA A 1014 -7.08 8.93 -20.74
CA ALA A 1014 -6.27 8.37 -21.82
C ALA A 1014 -6.42 9.15 -23.13
N SER A 1015 -7.64 9.61 -23.46
CA SER A 1015 -7.90 10.35 -24.70
C SER A 1015 -7.59 11.84 -24.62
N LYS A 1016 -7.77 12.48 -23.45
CA LYS A 1016 -7.64 13.95 -23.31
C LYS A 1016 -6.34 14.42 -22.67
N ALA A 1017 -5.73 13.60 -21.81
CA ALA A 1017 -4.61 14.02 -20.97
C ALA A 1017 -3.28 13.34 -21.31
N CYS A 1018 -3.30 12.23 -22.05
CA CYS A 1018 -2.10 11.45 -22.39
C CYS A 1018 -1.60 11.81 -23.80
N PRO A 1019 -0.44 12.48 -23.95
CA PRO A 1019 0.14 12.71 -25.27
C PRO A 1019 0.74 11.43 -25.88
N MET A 1020 1.14 10.46 -25.07
CA MET A 1020 1.77 9.21 -25.53
C MET A 1020 0.77 8.06 -25.55
N LYS A 1021 0.84 7.21 -26.58
CA LYS A 1021 -0.04 6.05 -26.73
C LYS A 1021 0.18 5.05 -25.59
N ILE A 1022 -0.92 4.57 -25.01
CA ILE A 1022 -0.89 3.56 -23.96
C ILE A 1022 -0.85 2.19 -24.62
N LYS A 1023 0.18 1.39 -24.29
CA LYS A 1023 0.31 0.02 -24.77
C LYS A 1023 -0.50 -0.93 -23.88
N GLY A 1024 -1.27 -1.82 -24.51
CA GLY A 1024 -2.15 -2.77 -23.83
C GLY A 1024 -3.60 -2.29 -23.71
N GLY A 1025 -4.46 -3.12 -23.11
CA GLY A 1025 -5.85 -2.75 -22.87
C GLY A 1025 -5.97 -1.78 -21.69
N LEU A 1026 -6.87 -0.80 -21.78
CA LEU A 1026 -7.16 0.14 -20.68
C LEU A 1026 -7.75 -0.55 -19.43
N ASN A 1027 -8.12 -1.83 -19.54
CA ASN A 1027 -8.52 -2.70 -18.43
C ASN A 1027 -7.34 -3.29 -17.65
N ASP A 1028 -6.09 -2.97 -18.00
CA ASP A 1028 -4.90 -3.41 -17.27
C ASP A 1028 -4.54 -2.43 -16.15
N ASP A 1029 -4.14 -2.96 -15.00
CA ASP A 1029 -3.69 -2.19 -13.84
C ASP A 1029 -2.52 -1.26 -14.20
N LYS A 1030 -1.60 -1.77 -15.02
CA LYS A 1030 -0.41 -1.04 -15.49
C LYS A 1030 -0.80 0.10 -16.43
N ALA A 1031 -1.86 -0.08 -17.22
CA ALA A 1031 -2.39 0.97 -18.08
C ALA A 1031 -2.95 2.13 -17.24
N LYS A 1032 -3.65 1.83 -16.14
CA LYS A 1032 -4.11 2.85 -15.17
C LYS A 1032 -2.95 3.66 -14.61
N VAL A 1033 -1.86 3.01 -14.16
CA VAL A 1033 -0.67 3.71 -13.64
C VAL A 1033 -0.05 4.62 -14.70
N ASN A 1034 0.09 4.13 -15.94
CA ASN A 1034 0.62 4.90 -17.05
C ASN A 1034 -0.24 6.14 -17.35
N VAL A 1035 -1.57 5.97 -17.47
CA VAL A 1035 -2.53 7.07 -17.68
C VAL A 1035 -2.41 8.13 -16.59
N LEU A 1036 -2.40 7.71 -15.32
CA LEU A 1036 -2.35 8.64 -14.19
C LEU A 1036 -1.01 9.38 -14.10
N LEU A 1037 0.10 8.74 -14.48
CA LEU A 1037 1.42 9.38 -14.55
C LEU A 1037 1.47 10.42 -15.68
N GLN A 1038 0.95 10.08 -16.86
CA GLN A 1038 0.87 11.03 -17.98
C GLN A 1038 -0.05 12.21 -17.64
N ALA A 1039 -1.24 11.95 -17.09
CA ALA A 1039 -2.17 13.00 -16.66
C ALA A 1039 -1.54 13.94 -15.61
N TYR A 1040 -0.70 13.38 -14.72
CA TYR A 1040 0.06 14.15 -13.75
C TYR A 1040 1.10 15.08 -14.41
N ILE A 1041 1.88 14.57 -15.38
CA ILE A 1041 2.87 15.38 -16.11
C ILE A 1041 2.16 16.46 -16.96
N SER A 1042 1.02 16.14 -17.56
CA SER A 1042 0.18 17.09 -18.30
C SER A 1042 -0.51 18.14 -17.42
N ASN A 1043 -0.38 18.05 -16.10
CA ASN A 1043 -1.06 18.90 -15.13
C ASN A 1043 -2.59 18.93 -15.32
N TYR A 1044 -3.18 17.79 -15.71
CA TYR A 1044 -4.61 17.65 -15.95
C TYR A 1044 -5.38 17.48 -14.63
N LEU A 1045 -6.51 18.17 -14.48
CA LEU A 1045 -7.33 18.09 -13.27
C LEU A 1045 -8.12 16.78 -13.23
N ILE A 1046 -7.77 15.89 -12.30
CA ILE A 1046 -8.51 14.66 -12.04
C ILE A 1046 -9.64 14.95 -11.05
N THR A 1047 -10.89 14.78 -11.50
CA THR A 1047 -12.09 15.09 -10.70
C THR A 1047 -12.43 13.99 -9.69
N SER A 1048 -12.19 12.72 -10.05
CA SER A 1048 -12.44 11.57 -9.18
C SER A 1048 -11.47 11.54 -8.00
N SER A 1049 -11.98 11.44 -6.77
CA SER A 1049 -11.18 11.44 -5.55
C SER A 1049 -10.32 10.18 -5.39
N THR A 1050 -10.79 9.02 -5.85
CA THR A 1050 -10.01 7.77 -5.83
C THR A 1050 -8.84 7.84 -6.81
N LEU A 1051 -9.11 8.20 -8.07
CA LEU A 1051 -8.08 8.36 -9.10
C LEU A 1051 -7.10 9.50 -8.75
N GLY A 1052 -7.58 10.58 -8.12
CA GLY A 1052 -6.72 11.66 -7.63
C GLY A 1052 -5.79 11.19 -6.52
N SER A 1053 -6.26 10.30 -5.62
CA SER A 1053 -5.43 9.71 -4.56
C SER A 1053 -4.39 8.74 -5.13
N ASP A 1054 -4.78 7.91 -6.11
CA ASP A 1054 -3.87 7.01 -6.81
C ASP A 1054 -2.80 7.80 -7.60
N SER A 1055 -3.20 8.86 -8.33
CA SER A 1055 -2.27 9.73 -9.06
C SER A 1055 -1.29 10.44 -8.12
N TYR A 1056 -1.75 10.92 -6.96
CA TYR A 1056 -0.88 11.51 -5.95
C TYR A 1056 0.16 10.50 -5.45
N TYR A 1057 -0.26 9.28 -5.08
CA TYR A 1057 0.64 8.22 -4.66
C TYR A 1057 1.67 7.84 -5.74
N ILE A 1058 1.23 7.70 -6.99
CA ILE A 1058 2.12 7.44 -8.14
C ILE A 1058 3.15 8.56 -8.25
N SER A 1059 2.73 9.82 -8.19
CA SER A 1059 3.62 10.97 -8.36
C SER A 1059 4.71 11.08 -7.28
N GLN A 1060 4.39 10.73 -6.04
CA GLN A 1060 5.34 10.76 -4.94
C GLN A 1060 6.46 9.73 -5.12
N SER A 1061 6.16 8.57 -5.69
CA SER A 1061 7.14 7.50 -5.91
C SER A 1061 7.83 7.60 -7.27
N ALA A 1062 7.15 8.08 -8.31
CA ALA A 1062 7.67 8.15 -9.67
C ALA A 1062 8.97 8.96 -9.78
N GLY A 1063 9.08 10.08 -9.06
CA GLY A 1063 10.31 10.91 -9.05
C GLY A 1063 11.53 10.15 -8.51
N ARG A 1064 11.36 9.37 -7.42
CA ARG A 1064 12.44 8.56 -6.85
C ARG A 1064 12.81 7.39 -7.78
N ILE A 1065 11.80 6.71 -8.33
CA ILE A 1065 11.97 5.54 -9.19
C ILE A 1065 12.69 5.94 -10.48
N CYS A 1066 12.27 7.02 -11.13
CA CYS A 1066 12.87 7.50 -12.35
C CYS A 1066 14.34 7.94 -12.13
N ARG A 1067 14.63 8.62 -11.01
CA ARG A 1067 16.02 8.97 -10.63
C ARG A 1067 16.87 7.73 -10.34
N ALA A 1068 16.29 6.69 -9.74
CA ALA A 1068 16.99 5.42 -9.53
C ALA A 1068 17.34 4.75 -10.86
N LEU A 1069 16.36 4.63 -11.76
CA LEU A 1069 16.56 4.09 -13.11
C LEU A 1069 17.64 4.86 -13.87
N PHE A 1070 17.60 6.20 -13.85
CA PHE A 1070 18.63 7.04 -14.44
C PHE A 1070 20.03 6.68 -13.92
N ASN A 1071 20.19 6.56 -12.60
CA ASN A 1071 21.47 6.20 -11.99
C ASN A 1071 21.91 4.76 -12.33
N MET A 1072 20.98 3.80 -12.39
CA MET A 1072 21.28 2.42 -12.80
C MET A 1072 21.81 2.37 -14.24
N VAL A 1073 21.13 3.05 -15.16
CA VAL A 1073 21.48 3.11 -16.58
C VAL A 1073 22.79 3.88 -16.80
N LEU A 1074 23.01 4.97 -16.06
CA LEU A 1074 24.27 5.72 -16.08
C LEU A 1074 25.45 4.84 -15.67
N LYS A 1075 25.30 4.04 -14.60
CA LYS A 1075 26.32 3.07 -14.18
C LYS A 1075 26.53 1.93 -15.18
N LYS A 1076 25.50 1.57 -15.96
CA LYS A 1076 25.59 0.64 -17.10
C LYS A 1076 26.19 1.27 -18.38
N ARG A 1077 26.57 2.55 -18.36
CA ARG A 1077 27.17 3.29 -19.49
C ARG A 1077 26.29 3.30 -20.75
N GLN A 1078 24.98 3.48 -20.58
CA GLN A 1078 24.01 3.59 -21.68
C GLN A 1078 23.57 5.06 -21.84
N PRO A 1079 24.29 5.89 -22.61
CA PRO A 1079 24.10 7.35 -22.63
C PRO A 1079 22.74 7.77 -23.19
N TYR A 1080 22.27 7.10 -24.24
CA TYR A 1080 20.99 7.41 -24.87
C TYR A 1080 19.81 7.26 -23.90
N LEU A 1081 19.71 6.10 -23.25
CA LEU A 1081 18.66 5.83 -22.28
C LEU A 1081 18.82 6.71 -21.03
N ALA A 1082 20.06 7.00 -20.60
CA ALA A 1082 20.31 7.91 -19.49
C ALA A 1082 19.80 9.33 -19.81
N GLY A 1083 20.03 9.83 -21.03
CA GLY A 1083 19.49 11.11 -21.49
C GLY A 1083 17.96 11.15 -21.42
N ARG A 1084 17.28 10.13 -21.93
CA ARG A 1084 15.81 10.04 -21.87
C ARG A 1084 15.27 9.96 -20.44
N LEU A 1085 15.85 9.11 -19.59
CA LEU A 1085 15.47 8.99 -18.18
C LEU A 1085 15.68 10.31 -17.41
N LEU A 1086 16.74 11.05 -17.71
CA LEU A 1086 16.96 12.37 -17.13
C LEU A 1086 15.88 13.37 -17.56
N SER A 1087 15.49 13.35 -18.84
CA SER A 1087 14.35 14.14 -19.32
C SER A 1087 13.07 13.76 -18.58
N PHE A 1088 12.77 12.47 -18.39
CA PHE A 1088 11.63 12.02 -17.59
C PHE A 1088 11.68 12.48 -16.12
N CYS A 1089 12.85 12.45 -15.49
CA CYS A 1089 13.02 12.99 -14.14
C CYS A 1089 12.59 14.46 -14.09
N LYS A 1090 13.03 15.27 -15.06
CA LYS A 1090 12.66 16.69 -15.18
C LYS A 1090 11.17 16.86 -15.47
N MET A 1091 10.60 16.06 -16.37
CA MET A 1091 9.18 16.13 -16.74
C MET A 1091 8.27 15.84 -15.54
N ILE A 1092 8.60 14.82 -14.74
CA ILE A 1092 7.84 14.46 -13.54
C ILE A 1092 7.96 15.54 -12.45
N GLU A 1093 9.17 16.08 -12.24
CA GLU A 1093 9.43 17.09 -11.22
C GLU A 1093 8.80 18.45 -11.56
N LYS A 1094 8.87 18.86 -12.82
CA LYS A 1094 8.36 20.15 -13.30
C LYS A 1094 6.91 20.11 -13.77
N ARG A 1095 6.34 18.92 -14.00
CA ARG A 1095 5.01 18.71 -14.62
C ARG A 1095 4.87 19.44 -15.97
N VAL A 1096 5.89 19.25 -16.80
CA VAL A 1096 6.00 19.84 -18.14
C VAL A 1096 6.59 18.78 -19.05
N TRP A 1097 6.03 18.59 -20.24
CA TRP A 1097 6.57 17.67 -21.23
C TRP A 1097 7.76 18.30 -21.96
N HIS A 1098 8.65 17.47 -22.53
CA HIS A 1098 9.89 17.93 -23.14
C HIS A 1098 9.69 18.73 -24.45
N ASP A 1099 8.54 18.58 -25.09
CA ASP A 1099 8.11 19.30 -26.29
C ASP A 1099 7.41 20.63 -25.96
N GLN A 1100 7.08 20.88 -24.69
CA GLN A 1100 6.47 22.13 -24.25
C GLN A 1100 7.50 23.22 -23.98
N HIS A 1101 7.06 24.48 -24.01
CA HIS A 1101 7.99 25.60 -23.87
C HIS A 1101 8.62 25.63 -22.46
N PRO A 1102 9.95 25.73 -22.31
CA PRO A 1102 10.59 25.58 -21.00
C PRO A 1102 10.24 26.70 -20.00
N LEU A 1103 9.79 27.87 -20.47
CA LEU A 1103 9.31 28.96 -19.61
C LEU A 1103 8.06 28.61 -18.77
N ARG A 1104 7.39 27.48 -19.06
CA ARG A 1104 6.35 26.91 -18.17
C ARG A 1104 6.84 26.62 -16.75
N GLN A 1105 8.17 26.52 -16.55
CA GLN A 1105 8.77 26.33 -15.23
C GLN A 1105 8.68 27.56 -14.33
N PHE A 1106 8.37 28.73 -14.90
CA PHE A 1106 8.19 29.99 -14.18
C PHE A 1106 6.70 30.30 -14.01
N PRO A 1107 6.33 31.08 -12.97
CA PRO A 1107 4.94 31.44 -12.70
C PRO A 1107 4.43 32.52 -13.67
N LEU A 1108 4.50 32.25 -14.98
CA LEU A 1108 4.03 33.15 -16.04
C LEU A 1108 2.54 32.95 -16.31
N PRO A 1109 1.82 34.01 -16.76
CA PRO A 1109 0.42 33.88 -17.16
C PRO A 1109 0.25 32.89 -18.32
N TYR A 1110 -0.79 32.05 -18.25
CA TYR A 1110 -1.06 31.03 -19.27
C TYR A 1110 -1.18 31.61 -20.69
N HIS A 1111 -1.74 32.82 -20.84
CA HIS A 1111 -1.88 33.45 -22.15
C HIS A 1111 -0.53 33.77 -22.80
N VAL A 1112 0.49 34.13 -22.01
CA VAL A 1112 1.85 34.38 -22.51
C VAL A 1112 2.47 33.07 -22.98
N ILE A 1113 2.40 32.03 -22.16
CA ILE A 1113 2.89 30.69 -22.50
C ILE A 1113 2.22 30.17 -23.77
N SER A 1114 0.89 30.32 -23.87
CA SER A 1114 0.13 29.87 -25.04
C SER A 1114 0.53 30.61 -26.32
N LYS A 1115 0.86 31.90 -26.26
CA LYS A 1115 1.39 32.65 -27.41
C LYS A 1115 2.77 32.14 -27.81
N LEU A 1116 3.69 32.03 -26.86
CA LEU A 1116 5.04 31.51 -27.10
C LEU A 1116 5.02 30.13 -27.76
N GLU A 1117 4.15 29.24 -27.29
CA GLU A 1117 3.99 27.89 -27.86
C GLU A 1117 3.33 27.88 -29.25
N LYS A 1118 2.40 28.80 -29.52
CA LYS A 1118 1.81 28.95 -30.86
C LYS A 1118 2.82 29.47 -31.87
N HIS A 1119 3.71 30.36 -31.45
CA HIS A 1119 4.75 30.94 -32.30
C HIS A 1119 6.02 30.07 -32.37
N HIS A 1120 6.08 28.97 -31.62
CA HIS A 1120 7.22 28.04 -31.57
C HIS A 1120 8.58 28.72 -31.29
N LEU A 1121 8.58 29.85 -30.58
CA LEU A 1121 9.80 30.58 -30.24
C LEU A 1121 10.61 29.76 -29.24
N SER A 1122 11.90 29.57 -29.52
CA SER A 1122 12.85 28.92 -28.62
C SER A 1122 13.42 29.90 -27.59
N ILE A 1123 14.01 29.37 -26.50
CA ILE A 1123 14.71 30.23 -25.53
C ILE A 1123 15.88 30.96 -26.19
N ASP A 1124 16.60 30.32 -27.10
CA ASP A 1124 17.78 30.91 -27.73
C ASP A 1124 17.39 32.08 -28.65
N GLU A 1125 16.26 31.97 -29.35
CA GLU A 1125 15.67 33.07 -30.13
C GLU A 1125 15.21 34.20 -29.21
N LEU A 1126 14.48 33.89 -28.13
CA LEU A 1126 14.04 34.88 -27.14
C LEU A 1126 15.22 35.60 -26.47
N ALA A 1127 16.35 34.90 -26.26
CA ALA A 1127 17.55 35.50 -25.67
C ALA A 1127 18.25 36.48 -26.61
N GLY A 1128 18.06 36.33 -27.94
CA GLY A 1128 18.58 37.24 -28.96
C GLY A 1128 17.68 38.45 -29.23
N MET A 1129 16.43 38.42 -28.77
CA MET A 1129 15.45 39.49 -29.00
C MET A 1129 15.51 40.56 -27.90
N ASP A 1130 15.25 41.81 -28.27
CA ASP A 1130 15.09 42.88 -27.29
C ASP A 1130 13.72 42.82 -26.59
N ALA A 1131 13.54 43.59 -25.50
CA ALA A 1131 12.29 43.56 -24.73
C ALA A 1131 11.06 44.01 -25.54
N LYS A 1132 11.23 44.84 -26.58
CA LYS A 1132 10.14 45.29 -27.44
C LYS A 1132 9.78 44.22 -28.46
N GLU A 1133 10.78 43.56 -29.05
CA GLU A 1133 10.62 42.45 -29.98
C GLU A 1133 9.93 41.26 -29.30
N ILE A 1134 10.34 40.90 -28.08
CA ILE A 1134 9.67 39.85 -27.28
C ILE A 1134 8.22 40.23 -26.97
N GLY A 1135 7.93 41.52 -26.74
CA GLY A 1135 6.58 42.00 -26.46
C GLY A 1135 5.69 42.09 -27.72
N GLN A 1136 6.29 42.21 -28.91
CA GLN A 1136 5.58 42.25 -30.19
C GLN A 1136 5.27 40.86 -30.74
N ALA A 1137 6.14 39.89 -30.46
CA ALA A 1137 5.92 38.47 -30.74
C ALA A 1137 4.88 37.84 -29.78
#